data_AF-A0A4D4JC66-F1
#
_entry.id   AF-A0A4D4JC66-F1
#
_cell.length_a   1.000
_cell.length_b   1.000
_cell.length_c   1.000
_cell.angle_alpha   90.00
_cell.angle_beta   90.00
_cell.angle_gamma   90.00
#
_symmetry.space_group_name_H-M   'P 1'
#
loop_
_entity.id
_entity.type
_entity.pdbx_description
1 polymer ?
#
loop_
_entity_poly.entity_id
_entity_poly.type
_entity_poly.pdbx_seq_one_letter_code
_entity_poly.pdbx_strand_id
1 'polypeptide(L)'
;MPKHPIATQSSTDPTALSVWVTWDRDQPSATEHRVYRNGVRIAVVPMTVDKWDGCAWRDSTVTAGTTYDYFVTAVVGGIELPATQHAQIRVSGSGGPVFTANGTTRAAIQAAGDAANAAGGGVVQLAGTPSAPVTYALDGMVDGTAWSNVVIRGGGKTATIIQPAPSWIGNPGSGGVSPTLIRFGRTVNTAGSLAAAINPGDRTTQWTSVAGLAVGDVIKFNQRQPQTGDPNTFLARCRSLGIVHDPTGMDDRFPCETNEIVAISGTSVTFRYPFACHFTTSVVPQRIVCSRVGVERCTVQGKSSTNMEFFWGVDLGDSAFSHVADVLVRWTNAKFIATKGYRNRIVDVDGPDGGAAGYGSAGTDGNTVKYRVLAEEGANLTMVGCVWGTSGDTHQQSWMTGEFMQRVVVRHSQFFDTLSHAVNEHGTGSRYWLVENCYFHPGPNGRAVWHGNGSWGFSGETITRNCLVDGGFDALYYPENPRSTIVLDCTLRNFSNTALWINGWAGSGIGGIQNPANYGSIKLVFRRNTVSTTLDTGYGVVSDQGVPTTGYQYLGVKDIVINGNSFAQAGQFRSAVWLRGDSTQTNRFQIFDNSRTYLGSPAWRATLPALVPGDYLNNNGDGVTYGSRSVQPWEVESFAWEGYDTVMSSNGMPVTLTDAPVITTDASLSNHFRVTLGGNRLLANPTNATDGQKVIWEIIQDATGNRSLSLDSAFTFGTTIPSFTTTATPNRRDFLGAVYNATTARWYVLAVAKGY
;
A
#
# COMPACT_ATOMS: atom_id res chain seq x y z
N MET A 1 6.05 18.61 8.79
CA MET A 1 6.21 17.63 9.89
C MET A 1 6.11 16.25 9.29
N PRO A 2 6.86 15.23 9.75
CA PRO A 2 6.73 13.87 9.23
C PRO A 2 5.27 13.39 9.33
N LYS A 3 4.72 12.91 8.22
CA LYS A 3 3.36 12.36 8.15
C LYS A 3 3.40 10.87 7.84
N HIS A 4 2.25 10.24 8.04
CA HIS A 4 1.95 8.86 7.69
C HIS A 4 3.00 7.85 8.18
N PRO A 5 3.39 7.89 9.48
CA PRO A 5 4.19 6.82 10.01
C PRO A 5 3.43 5.50 9.85
N ILE A 6 4.13 4.46 9.40
CA ILE A 6 3.61 3.08 9.32
C ILE A 6 4.56 2.20 10.12
N ALA A 7 3.96 1.32 10.93
CA ALA A 7 4.67 0.29 11.66
C ALA A 7 4.26 -1.08 11.13
N THR A 8 5.24 -1.87 10.67
CA THR A 8 5.02 -3.19 10.08
C THR A 8 5.97 -4.21 10.71
N GLN A 9 5.43 -5.28 11.27
CA GLN A 9 6.23 -6.37 11.86
C GLN A 9 6.91 -7.23 10.78
N SER A 10 8.15 -7.67 11.02
CA SER A 10 8.89 -8.61 10.16
C SER A 10 8.41 -10.06 10.33
N SER A 11 8.96 -10.80 11.29
CA SER A 11 8.66 -12.20 11.58
C SER A 11 7.76 -12.34 12.82
N THR A 12 7.10 -13.48 12.96
CA THR A 12 6.38 -13.89 14.18
C THR A 12 7.23 -14.68 15.18
N ASP A 13 8.52 -14.91 14.87
CA ASP A 13 9.49 -15.59 15.75
C ASP A 13 9.91 -14.70 16.92
N PRO A 14 9.62 -15.07 18.18
CA PRO A 14 10.02 -14.30 19.37
C PRO A 14 11.51 -13.96 19.44
N THR A 15 12.39 -14.76 18.82
CA THR A 15 13.85 -14.56 18.85
C THR A 15 14.37 -13.61 17.77
N ALA A 16 13.52 -13.25 16.80
CA ALA A 16 13.87 -12.41 15.66
C ALA A 16 12.78 -11.38 15.34
N LEU A 17 11.96 -10.99 16.33
CA LEU A 17 10.93 -9.97 16.15
C LEU A 17 11.56 -8.62 15.83
N SER A 18 11.06 -7.96 14.79
CA SER A 18 11.28 -6.53 14.61
C SER A 18 10.05 -5.85 14.04
N VAL A 19 9.98 -4.54 14.23
CA VAL A 19 9.03 -3.66 13.57
C VAL A 19 9.78 -2.66 12.71
N TRP A 20 9.45 -2.61 11.42
CA TRP A 20 9.82 -1.52 10.55
C TRP A 20 8.89 -0.34 10.78
N VAL A 21 9.46 0.78 11.20
CA VAL A 21 8.80 2.07 11.28
C VAL A 21 9.27 2.89 10.08
N THR A 22 8.35 3.36 9.25
CA THR A 22 8.65 4.18 8.05
C THR A 22 7.78 5.42 8.07
N TRP A 23 8.23 6.53 7.47
CA TRP A 23 7.49 7.80 7.45
C TRP A 23 7.83 8.64 6.21
N ASP A 24 7.02 9.66 5.93
CA ASP A 24 7.19 10.53 4.78
C ASP A 24 8.25 11.61 5.05
N ARG A 25 9.00 12.01 4.01
CA ARG A 25 9.98 13.10 4.11
C ARG A 25 9.37 14.47 3.78
N ASP A 26 8.46 14.90 4.62
CA ASP A 26 7.70 16.15 4.45
C ASP A 26 8.48 17.43 4.81
N GLN A 27 9.72 17.32 5.29
CA GLN A 27 10.57 18.46 5.68
C GLN A 27 11.91 18.37 4.95
N PRO A 28 12.03 18.98 3.76
CA PRO A 28 13.26 18.89 2.95
C PRO A 28 14.51 19.45 3.63
N SER A 29 14.34 20.38 4.59
CA SER A 29 15.41 21.00 5.37
C SER A 29 15.70 20.28 6.69
N ALA A 30 15.07 19.14 6.95
CA ALA A 30 15.37 18.36 8.15
C ALA A 30 16.82 17.86 8.10
N THR A 31 17.51 17.90 9.25
CA THR A 31 18.86 17.35 9.41
C THR A 31 18.84 15.94 10.02
N GLU A 32 17.81 15.63 10.79
CA GLU A 32 17.57 14.32 11.39
C GLU A 32 16.07 14.11 11.66
N HIS A 33 15.69 12.85 11.82
CA HIS A 33 14.42 12.42 12.39
C HIS A 33 14.64 11.75 13.75
N ARG A 34 13.70 11.91 14.67
CA ARG A 34 13.72 11.21 15.96
C ARG A 34 12.53 10.29 16.05
N VAL A 35 12.78 9.03 16.39
CA VAL A 35 11.76 7.98 16.47
C VAL A 35 11.41 7.74 17.93
N TYR A 36 10.12 7.78 18.23
CA TYR A 36 9.58 7.55 19.56
C TYR A 36 8.71 6.30 19.57
N ARG A 37 8.74 5.59 20.70
CA ARG A 37 7.87 4.45 21.01
C ARG A 37 7.27 4.66 22.39
N ASN A 38 5.95 4.67 22.47
CA ASN A 38 5.19 4.92 23.71
C ASN A 38 5.67 6.19 24.45
N GLY A 39 5.94 7.26 23.70
CA GLY A 39 6.46 8.53 24.24
C GLY A 39 7.96 8.57 24.55
N VAL A 40 8.68 7.45 24.43
CA VAL A 40 10.13 7.37 24.70
C VAL A 40 10.90 7.39 23.40
N ARG A 41 11.91 8.27 23.27
CA ARG A 41 12.79 8.29 22.10
C ARG A 41 13.66 7.03 22.06
N ILE A 42 13.60 6.30 20.96
CA ILE A 42 14.35 5.06 20.76
C ILE A 42 15.43 5.17 19.69
N ALA A 43 15.35 6.15 18.79
CA ALA A 43 16.36 6.36 17.74
C ALA A 43 16.48 7.81 17.29
N VAL A 44 17.65 8.12 16.72
CA VAL A 44 17.93 9.33 15.94
C VAL A 44 18.43 8.87 14.58
N VAL A 45 17.74 9.26 13.52
CA VAL A 45 18.04 8.87 12.14
C VAL A 45 18.54 10.12 11.41
N PRO A 46 19.85 10.24 11.15
CA PRO A 46 20.39 11.38 10.42
C PRO A 46 19.86 11.38 8.99
N MET A 47 19.65 12.57 8.44
CA MET A 47 19.31 12.70 7.02
C MET A 47 20.58 12.51 6.21
N THR A 48 20.63 11.43 5.44
CA THR A 48 21.66 11.21 4.43
C THR A 48 21.37 12.09 3.20
N VAL A 49 22.38 12.27 2.35
CA VAL A 49 22.23 13.06 1.10
C VAL A 49 21.15 12.45 0.20
N ASP A 50 21.01 11.12 0.21
CA ASP A 50 20.06 10.39 -0.61
C ASP A 50 18.70 10.27 0.11
N LYS A 51 17.64 10.70 -0.58
CA LYS A 51 16.31 10.96 0.01
C LYS A 51 15.60 9.74 0.63
N TRP A 52 16.00 8.52 0.28
CA TRP A 52 15.30 7.28 0.65
C TRP A 52 15.77 6.65 1.97
N ASP A 53 17.04 6.81 2.34
CA ASP A 53 17.69 6.02 3.41
C ASP A 53 17.46 6.59 4.83
N GLY A 54 17.02 7.84 4.95
CA GLY A 54 16.80 8.47 6.27
C GLY A 54 15.34 8.46 6.77
N CYS A 55 14.46 7.67 6.15
CA CYS A 55 13.01 7.69 6.43
C CYS A 55 12.45 6.35 6.93
N ALA A 56 13.32 5.53 7.54
CA ALA A 56 12.95 4.27 8.15
C ALA A 56 13.80 3.95 9.39
N TRP A 57 13.26 3.11 10.27
CA TRP A 57 13.95 2.56 11.43
C TRP A 57 13.44 1.14 11.69
N ARG A 58 14.36 0.22 11.98
CA ARG A 58 14.02 -1.16 12.37
C ARG A 58 14.17 -1.32 13.88
N ASP A 59 13.04 -1.41 14.58
CA ASP A 59 13.01 -1.66 16.02
C ASP A 59 13.01 -3.17 16.30
N SER A 60 14.16 -3.72 16.68
CA SER A 60 14.35 -5.12 17.06
C SER A 60 14.14 -5.38 18.56
N THR A 61 13.72 -4.37 19.33
CA THR A 61 13.55 -4.48 20.79
C THR A 61 12.10 -4.72 21.21
N VAL A 62 11.26 -5.10 20.26
CA VAL A 62 9.82 -5.34 20.44
C VAL A 62 9.55 -6.73 21.03
N THR A 63 8.39 -6.86 21.69
CA THR A 63 7.95 -8.12 22.30
C THR A 63 6.61 -8.57 21.74
N ALA A 64 6.45 -9.89 21.58
CA ALA A 64 5.19 -10.47 21.15
C ALA A 64 4.07 -10.21 22.18
N GLY A 65 2.86 -10.00 21.68
CA GLY A 65 1.68 -9.72 22.48
C GLY A 65 1.50 -8.25 22.87
N THR A 66 2.54 -7.43 22.68
CA THR A 66 2.55 -6.02 23.07
C THR A 66 2.07 -5.12 21.93
N THR A 67 1.26 -4.12 22.28
CA THR A 67 0.91 -3.01 21.38
C THR A 67 1.88 -1.86 21.60
N TYR A 68 2.45 -1.36 20.51
CA TYR A 68 3.34 -0.21 20.49
C TYR A 68 2.72 0.93 19.70
N ASP A 69 2.95 2.13 20.19
CA ASP A 69 2.61 3.39 19.56
C ASP A 69 3.91 4.10 19.14
N TYR A 70 4.07 4.31 17.84
CA TYR A 70 5.23 4.97 17.26
C TYR A 70 4.86 6.34 16.72
N PHE A 71 5.74 7.31 16.91
CA PHE A 71 5.66 8.58 16.18
C PHE A 71 7.06 9.09 15.85
N VAL A 72 7.12 9.98 14.86
CA VAL A 72 8.38 10.51 14.34
C VAL A 72 8.32 12.03 14.30
N THR A 73 9.40 12.67 14.74
CA THR A 73 9.59 14.12 14.65
C THR A 73 10.75 14.43 13.71
N ALA A 74 10.75 15.63 13.14
CA ALA A 74 11.86 16.14 12.33
C ALA A 74 12.59 17.25 13.09
N VAL A 75 13.90 17.38 12.89
CA VAL A 75 14.71 18.48 13.43
C VAL A 75 15.14 19.40 12.30
N VAL A 76 14.83 20.69 12.41
CA VAL A 76 15.17 21.74 11.43
C VAL A 76 15.89 22.86 12.16
N GLY A 77 17.10 23.22 11.70
CA GLY A 77 17.89 24.28 12.34
C GLY A 77 18.17 24.03 13.83
N GLY A 78 18.29 22.75 14.24
CA GLY A 78 18.45 22.34 15.63
C GLY A 78 17.17 22.30 16.47
N ILE A 79 16.02 22.69 15.91
CA ILE A 79 14.72 22.69 16.59
C ILE A 79 13.93 21.45 16.20
N GLU A 80 13.48 20.69 17.20
CA GLU A 80 12.59 19.55 17.00
C GLU A 80 11.14 20.03 16.80
N LEU A 81 10.54 19.62 15.68
CA LEU A 81 9.16 19.90 15.35
C LEU A 81 8.22 18.87 16.00
N PRO A 82 6.98 19.24 16.38
CA PRO A 82 6.03 18.29 16.93
C PRO A 82 5.64 17.20 15.92
N ALA A 83 5.26 16.03 16.43
CA ALA A 83 4.69 14.96 15.63
C ALA A 83 3.24 15.28 15.23
N THR A 84 2.85 14.84 14.03
CA THR A 84 1.48 15.06 13.52
C THR A 84 0.62 13.82 13.48
N GLN A 85 1.22 12.63 13.53
CA GLN A 85 0.53 11.35 13.41
C GLN A 85 1.29 10.26 14.17
N HIS A 86 0.56 9.22 14.55
CA HIS A 86 1.07 8.06 15.26
C HIS A 86 0.76 6.79 14.45
N ALA A 87 1.65 5.80 14.55
CA ALA A 87 1.51 4.47 13.98
C ALA A 87 1.44 3.45 15.10
N GLN A 88 0.32 2.75 15.23
CA GLN A 88 0.19 1.70 16.23
C GLN A 88 0.27 0.33 15.61
N ILE A 89 0.97 -0.57 16.30
CA ILE A 89 1.07 -1.97 15.90
C ILE A 89 0.96 -2.87 17.12
N ARG A 90 0.13 -3.91 17.01
CA ARG A 90 0.18 -5.06 17.92
C ARG A 90 1.13 -6.10 17.36
N VAL A 91 2.27 -6.29 18.02
CA VAL A 91 3.27 -7.26 17.61
C VAL A 91 2.78 -8.66 17.94
N SER A 92 2.60 -9.49 16.93
CA SER A 92 2.03 -10.83 17.07
C SER A 92 3.15 -11.87 17.13
N GLY A 93 3.24 -12.62 18.22
CA GLY A 93 4.04 -13.85 18.21
C GLY A 93 3.27 -14.98 17.51
N SER A 94 3.95 -16.04 17.11
CA SER A 94 3.25 -17.22 16.57
C SER A 94 2.29 -17.87 17.57
N GLY A 95 2.48 -17.65 18.88
CA GLY A 95 1.51 -17.86 19.97
C GLY A 95 0.96 -19.28 20.18
N GLY A 96 1.18 -20.19 19.24
CA GLY A 96 0.63 -21.56 19.21
C GLY A 96 1.70 -22.64 19.34
N PRO A 97 1.27 -23.91 19.40
CA PRO A 97 2.16 -25.05 19.55
C PRO A 97 3.16 -25.17 18.39
N VAL A 98 4.32 -25.76 18.68
CA VAL A 98 5.38 -26.02 17.70
C VAL A 98 5.26 -27.46 17.22
N PHE A 99 5.26 -27.64 15.90
CA PHE A 99 5.20 -28.92 15.20
C PHE A 99 6.46 -29.07 14.35
N THR A 100 7.38 -29.93 14.78
CA THR A 100 8.64 -30.13 14.07
C THR A 100 8.44 -30.98 12.82
N ALA A 101 8.97 -30.52 11.67
CA ALA A 101 9.05 -31.34 10.47
C ALA A 101 10.14 -32.41 10.66
N ASN A 102 9.72 -33.65 10.92
CA ASN A 102 10.62 -34.78 11.17
C ASN A 102 11.22 -35.32 9.86
N GLY A 103 12.37 -34.76 9.47
CA GLY A 103 13.08 -35.09 8.23
C GLY A 103 13.22 -33.87 7.31
N THR A 104 13.68 -34.09 6.08
CA THR A 104 14.01 -33.03 5.10
C THR A 104 13.21 -33.14 3.80
N THR A 105 12.00 -33.71 3.88
CA THR A 105 11.13 -33.99 2.72
C THR A 105 9.87 -33.13 2.75
N ARG A 106 9.21 -32.97 1.60
CA ARG A 106 7.87 -32.37 1.50
C ARG A 106 6.87 -33.05 2.44
N ALA A 107 6.89 -34.38 2.52
CA ALA A 107 5.97 -35.14 3.39
C ALA A 107 6.10 -34.75 4.86
N ALA A 108 7.32 -34.48 5.34
CA ALA A 108 7.56 -34.06 6.71
C ALA A 108 6.96 -32.66 7.00
N ILE A 109 7.11 -31.72 6.07
CA ILE A 109 6.52 -30.37 6.18
C ILE A 109 4.99 -30.47 6.13
N GLN A 110 4.43 -31.23 5.19
CA GLN A 110 2.99 -31.41 5.03
C GLN A 110 2.37 -31.98 6.31
N ALA A 111 2.92 -33.08 6.84
CA ALA A 111 2.39 -33.72 8.04
C ALA A 111 2.42 -32.80 9.27
N ALA A 112 3.50 -32.02 9.45
CA ALA A 112 3.58 -31.05 10.54
C ALA A 112 2.56 -29.91 10.38
N GLY A 113 2.35 -29.43 9.15
CA GLY A 113 1.35 -28.39 8.87
C GLY A 113 -0.09 -28.87 9.03
N ASP A 114 -0.39 -30.09 8.59
CA ASP A 114 -1.71 -30.71 8.79
C ASP A 114 -1.99 -30.92 10.29
N ALA A 115 -0.98 -31.33 11.07
CA ALA A 115 -1.08 -31.44 12.53
C ALA A 115 -1.29 -30.08 13.20
N ALA A 116 -0.55 -29.05 12.77
CA ALA A 116 -0.73 -27.68 13.25
C ALA A 116 -2.14 -27.16 12.97
N ASN A 117 -2.63 -27.36 11.75
CA ASN A 117 -3.98 -26.96 11.35
C ASN A 117 -5.06 -27.71 12.16
N ALA A 118 -4.90 -29.01 12.38
CA ALA A 118 -5.80 -29.81 13.19
C ALA A 118 -5.84 -29.35 14.67
N ALA A 119 -4.76 -28.76 15.17
CA ALA A 119 -4.69 -28.14 16.50
C ALA A 119 -5.24 -26.71 16.55
N GLY A 120 -5.76 -26.17 15.44
CA GLY A 120 -6.29 -24.81 15.33
C GLY A 120 -5.23 -23.75 14.99
N GLY A 121 -3.99 -24.16 14.70
CA GLY A 121 -2.87 -23.29 14.35
C GLY A 121 -1.57 -23.70 15.03
N GLY A 122 -0.46 -23.12 14.58
CA GLY A 122 0.86 -23.37 15.16
C GLY A 122 2.02 -23.04 14.23
N VAL A 123 3.22 -23.40 14.68
CA VAL A 123 4.46 -23.24 13.92
C VAL A 123 4.91 -24.57 13.39
N VAL A 124 5.07 -24.69 12.07
CA VAL A 124 5.81 -25.78 11.45
C VAL A 124 7.29 -25.42 11.52
N GLN A 125 8.00 -26.01 12.48
CA GLN A 125 9.41 -25.73 12.71
C GLN A 125 10.27 -26.62 11.80
N LEU A 126 11.06 -25.96 10.95
CA LEU A 126 12.09 -26.59 10.13
C LEU A 126 13.44 -26.52 10.86
N ALA A 127 14.29 -27.50 10.60
CA ALA A 127 15.63 -27.59 11.15
C ALA A 127 16.61 -26.68 10.40
N GLY A 128 17.79 -26.47 11.00
CA GLY A 128 18.89 -25.71 10.43
C GLY A 128 19.38 -24.61 11.36
N THR A 129 20.69 -24.37 11.35
CA THR A 129 21.33 -23.22 12.00
C THR A 129 22.33 -22.59 11.04
N PRO A 130 22.74 -21.32 11.23
CA PRO A 130 23.75 -20.72 10.36
C PRO A 130 25.06 -21.52 10.27
N SER A 131 25.46 -22.23 11.34
CA SER A 131 26.63 -23.09 11.39
C SER A 131 26.41 -24.50 10.82
N ALA A 132 25.16 -24.94 10.70
CA ALA A 132 24.79 -26.24 10.15
C ALA A 132 23.49 -26.10 9.32
N PRO A 133 23.58 -25.60 8.08
CA PRO A 133 22.42 -25.41 7.23
C PRO A 133 21.77 -26.73 6.84
N VAL A 134 20.44 -26.73 6.71
CA VAL A 134 19.65 -27.91 6.30
C VAL A 134 18.83 -27.58 5.06
N THR A 135 18.85 -28.49 4.09
CA THR A 135 18.08 -28.39 2.85
C THR A 135 16.89 -29.36 2.87
N TYR A 136 15.70 -28.83 2.67
CA TYR A 136 14.46 -29.54 2.44
C TYR A 136 14.23 -29.69 0.92
N ALA A 137 14.27 -30.92 0.43
CA ALA A 137 14.07 -31.25 -0.97
C ALA A 137 12.62 -31.69 -1.20
N LEU A 138 11.87 -30.91 -1.98
CA LEU A 138 10.46 -31.13 -2.21
C LEU A 138 10.24 -31.95 -3.49
N ASP A 139 9.63 -33.13 -3.38
CA ASP A 139 9.23 -33.96 -4.51
C ASP A 139 7.84 -33.59 -5.09
N GLY A 140 7.25 -32.51 -4.56
CA GLY A 140 5.94 -31.99 -4.91
C GLY A 140 5.58 -30.77 -4.05
N MET A 141 4.40 -30.20 -4.27
CA MET A 141 3.91 -29.02 -3.54
C MET A 141 3.61 -29.33 -2.07
N VAL A 142 3.99 -28.43 -1.17
CA VAL A 142 3.39 -28.34 0.18
C VAL A 142 2.06 -27.60 0.03
N ASP A 143 0.96 -28.31 0.24
CA ASP A 143 -0.40 -27.80 0.06
C ASP A 143 -1.01 -27.40 1.41
N GLY A 144 -0.96 -26.10 1.70
CA GLY A 144 -1.56 -25.47 2.85
C GLY A 144 -2.87 -24.73 2.54
N THR A 145 -3.55 -25.04 1.43
CA THR A 145 -4.81 -24.38 1.06
C THR A 145 -5.93 -24.59 2.09
N ALA A 146 -5.87 -25.69 2.86
CA ALA A 146 -6.79 -25.95 3.96
C ALA A 146 -6.33 -25.36 5.31
N TRP A 147 -5.15 -24.75 5.37
CA TRP A 147 -4.55 -24.31 6.63
C TRP A 147 -5.01 -22.92 7.04
N SER A 148 -5.06 -22.68 8.34
CA SER A 148 -5.25 -21.35 8.94
C SER A 148 -4.47 -21.25 10.25
N ASN A 149 -3.91 -20.06 10.53
CA ASN A 149 -3.02 -19.81 11.66
C ASN A 149 -1.77 -20.72 11.68
N VAL A 150 -1.28 -21.14 10.51
CA VAL A 150 -0.10 -22.02 10.37
C VAL A 150 1.05 -21.27 9.72
N VAL A 151 2.19 -21.21 10.41
CA VAL A 151 3.40 -20.56 9.91
C VAL A 151 4.51 -21.59 9.72
N ILE A 152 5.09 -21.67 8.53
CA ILE A 152 6.31 -22.45 8.26
C ILE A 152 7.52 -21.57 8.62
N ARG A 153 8.36 -22.05 9.54
CA ARG A 153 9.50 -21.30 10.08
C ARG A 153 10.80 -22.08 9.96
N GLY A 154 11.80 -21.49 9.31
CA GLY A 154 13.18 -21.98 9.32
C GLY A 154 14.03 -21.41 10.46
N GLY A 155 15.31 -21.79 10.48
CA GLY A 155 16.31 -21.29 11.43
C GLY A 155 16.95 -19.94 11.04
N GLY A 156 16.55 -19.36 9.91
CA GLY A 156 17.12 -18.15 9.32
C GLY A 156 17.44 -18.31 7.83
N LYS A 157 17.65 -17.18 7.13
CA LYS A 157 17.94 -17.12 5.69
C LYS A 157 19.03 -18.10 5.25
N THR A 158 20.14 -18.21 5.98
CA THR A 158 21.26 -19.10 5.63
C THR A 158 21.18 -20.49 6.27
N ALA A 159 20.22 -20.71 7.17
CA ALA A 159 20.14 -21.91 8.00
C ALA A 159 19.21 -22.98 7.43
N THR A 160 18.10 -22.58 6.81
CA THR A 160 17.10 -23.51 6.27
C THR A 160 16.86 -23.19 4.82
N ILE A 161 16.99 -24.16 3.93
CA ILE A 161 16.82 -24.02 2.49
C ILE A 161 15.66 -24.90 2.04
N ILE A 162 14.70 -24.35 1.31
CA ILE A 162 13.59 -25.07 0.69
C ILE A 162 13.77 -25.01 -0.83
N GLN A 163 13.80 -26.17 -1.49
CA GLN A 163 14.03 -26.26 -2.94
C GLN A 163 13.30 -27.46 -3.57
N PRO A 164 13.08 -27.47 -4.90
CA PRO A 164 12.65 -28.67 -5.60
C PRO A 164 13.68 -29.79 -5.47
N ALA A 165 13.22 -31.02 -5.27
CA ALA A 165 14.02 -32.21 -5.39
C ALA A 165 14.44 -32.43 -6.85
N PRO A 166 15.58 -33.08 -7.12
CA PRO A 166 16.00 -33.40 -8.49
C PRO A 166 14.94 -34.18 -9.28
N SER A 167 14.16 -35.02 -8.61
CA SER A 167 13.07 -35.83 -9.18
C SER A 167 11.82 -35.04 -9.56
N TRP A 168 11.59 -33.85 -8.99
CA TRP A 168 10.42 -33.05 -9.33
C TRP A 168 10.73 -32.23 -10.57
N ILE A 169 10.05 -32.54 -11.68
CA ILE A 169 10.24 -31.85 -12.95
C ILE A 169 9.36 -30.60 -13.01
N GLY A 170 10.00 -29.44 -13.19
CA GLY A 170 9.32 -28.17 -13.42
C GLY A 170 8.87 -28.02 -14.87
N ASN A 171 8.14 -26.96 -15.17
CA ASN A 171 7.76 -26.70 -16.56
C ASN A 171 9.02 -26.28 -17.34
N PRO A 172 9.33 -26.87 -18.51
CA PRO A 172 10.43 -26.40 -19.37
C PRO A 172 10.06 -25.18 -20.24
N GLY A 173 8.79 -24.74 -20.22
CA GLY A 173 8.27 -23.65 -21.05
C GLY A 173 7.53 -22.55 -20.27
N SER A 174 7.28 -21.44 -20.98
CA SER A 174 6.93 -20.14 -20.41
C SER A 174 5.41 -19.91 -20.22
N GLY A 175 4.55 -20.82 -20.73
CA GLY A 175 3.09 -20.61 -20.83
C GLY A 175 2.18 -21.56 -20.05
N GLY A 176 2.71 -22.47 -19.21
CA GLY A 176 1.89 -23.38 -18.39
C GLY A 176 1.93 -23.04 -16.90
N VAL A 177 0.91 -23.47 -16.13
CA VAL A 177 0.90 -23.35 -14.66
C VAL A 177 2.16 -24.01 -14.10
N SER A 178 3.12 -23.22 -13.63
CA SER A 178 4.35 -23.78 -13.06
C SER A 178 4.02 -24.44 -11.70
N PRO A 179 4.65 -25.58 -11.37
CA PRO A 179 4.54 -26.14 -10.04
C PRO A 179 4.98 -25.13 -8.98
N THR A 180 4.22 -25.03 -7.88
CA THR A 180 4.50 -24.13 -6.75
C THR A 180 5.09 -24.93 -5.59
N LEU A 181 6.17 -24.45 -4.96
CA LEU A 181 6.79 -25.13 -3.83
C LEU A 181 5.85 -25.15 -2.61
N ILE A 182 5.30 -24.00 -2.24
CA ILE A 182 4.43 -23.84 -1.08
C ILE A 182 3.20 -23.04 -1.51
N ARG A 183 2.00 -23.60 -1.31
CA ARG A 183 0.75 -22.94 -1.67
C ARG A 183 -0.21 -22.86 -0.49
N PHE A 184 -0.80 -21.68 -0.34
CA PHE A 184 -1.91 -21.41 0.55
C PHE A 184 -3.07 -20.81 -0.23
N GLY A 185 -4.13 -20.48 0.49
CA GLY A 185 -5.25 -19.70 -0.03
C GLY A 185 -6.47 -20.56 -0.30
N ARG A 186 -7.62 -20.05 0.13
CA ARG A 186 -8.93 -20.68 -0.05
C ARG A 186 -10.05 -19.69 0.20
N THR A 187 -10.98 -19.64 -0.74
CA THR A 187 -12.29 -18.99 -0.59
C THR A 187 -13.41 -20.01 -0.47
N VAL A 188 -14.53 -19.58 0.11
CA VAL A 188 -15.80 -20.33 0.10
C VAL A 188 -16.96 -19.39 -0.26
N ASN A 189 -17.89 -19.87 -1.07
CA ASN A 189 -19.06 -19.11 -1.53
C ASN A 189 -20.19 -19.08 -0.47
N THR A 190 -19.86 -18.75 0.79
CA THR A 190 -20.83 -18.78 1.91
C THR A 190 -21.14 -17.40 2.49
N ALA A 191 -20.82 -16.32 1.79
CA ALA A 191 -20.99 -14.97 2.34
C ALA A 191 -22.43 -14.41 2.22
N GLY A 192 -23.30 -15.05 1.44
CA GLY A 192 -24.68 -14.59 1.20
C GLY A 192 -24.82 -13.78 -0.10
N SER A 193 -25.94 -13.07 -0.26
CA SER A 193 -26.22 -12.24 -1.44
C SER A 193 -26.55 -10.80 -1.04
N LEU A 194 -26.22 -9.86 -1.93
CA LEU A 194 -26.53 -8.45 -1.72
C LEU A 194 -28.01 -8.17 -1.97
N ALA A 195 -28.61 -7.32 -1.14
CA ALA A 195 -29.95 -6.77 -1.33
C ALA A 195 -29.95 -5.49 -2.18
N ALA A 196 -28.80 -4.80 -2.27
CA ALA A 196 -28.62 -3.61 -3.07
C ALA A 196 -27.22 -3.59 -3.73
N ALA A 197 -27.09 -2.86 -4.83
CA ALA A 197 -25.79 -2.61 -5.45
C ALA A 197 -24.88 -1.83 -4.49
N ILE A 198 -23.57 -2.00 -4.65
CA ILE A 198 -22.53 -1.24 -3.96
C ILE A 198 -21.98 -0.22 -4.96
N ASN A 199 -21.91 1.05 -4.57
CA ASN A 199 -21.33 2.11 -5.38
C ASN A 199 -19.95 2.52 -4.83
N PRO A 200 -19.06 3.07 -5.67
CA PRO A 200 -17.82 3.66 -5.19
C PRO A 200 -18.07 4.69 -4.09
N GLY A 201 -17.33 4.61 -2.99
CA GLY A 201 -17.49 5.43 -1.79
C GLY A 201 -18.44 4.85 -0.74
N ASP A 202 -19.27 3.87 -1.08
CA ASP A 202 -20.07 3.16 -0.07
C ASP A 202 -19.13 2.45 0.90
N ARG A 203 -19.43 2.52 2.20
CA ARG A 203 -18.72 1.77 3.25
C ARG A 203 -19.60 0.74 3.94
N THR A 204 -20.91 0.93 3.83
CA THR A 204 -21.93 0.07 4.42
C THR A 204 -22.80 -0.48 3.30
N THR A 205 -23.02 -1.79 3.30
CA THR A 205 -23.76 -2.48 2.25
C THR A 205 -24.98 -3.21 2.84
N GLN A 206 -25.96 -3.50 1.99
CA GLN A 206 -27.21 -4.17 2.37
C GLN A 206 -27.25 -5.59 1.83
N TRP A 207 -27.59 -6.54 2.69
CA TRP A 207 -27.61 -7.98 2.38
C TRP A 207 -29.01 -8.55 2.50
N THR A 208 -29.30 -9.60 1.74
CA THR A 208 -30.56 -10.35 1.91
C THR A 208 -30.55 -11.15 3.20
N SER A 209 -29.37 -11.61 3.61
CA SER A 209 -29.10 -12.26 4.89
C SER A 209 -27.62 -12.11 5.22
N VAL A 210 -27.32 -11.95 6.51
CA VAL A 210 -25.95 -11.94 7.06
C VAL A 210 -25.66 -13.20 7.88
N ALA A 211 -26.53 -14.21 7.79
CA ALA A 211 -26.38 -15.46 8.54
C ALA A 211 -25.03 -16.12 8.22
N GLY A 212 -24.20 -16.31 9.25
CA GLY A 212 -22.88 -16.91 9.13
C GLY A 212 -21.74 -15.93 8.81
N LEU A 213 -22.02 -14.64 8.69
CA LEU A 213 -21.00 -13.58 8.67
C LEU A 213 -20.67 -13.11 10.10
N ALA A 214 -19.41 -12.75 10.32
CA ALA A 214 -18.95 -12.18 11.58
C ALA A 214 -18.09 -10.93 11.36
N VAL A 215 -17.99 -10.08 12.39
CA VAL A 215 -16.97 -9.03 12.43
C VAL A 215 -15.58 -9.67 12.36
N GLY A 216 -14.72 -9.14 11.49
CA GLY A 216 -13.41 -9.71 11.17
C GLY A 216 -13.41 -10.64 9.96
N ASP A 217 -14.57 -11.08 9.45
CA ASP A 217 -14.62 -11.83 8.20
C ASP A 217 -14.12 -10.96 7.05
N VAL A 218 -13.36 -11.59 6.14
CA VAL A 218 -12.84 -10.94 4.94
C VAL A 218 -13.61 -11.45 3.72
N ILE A 219 -14.22 -10.52 3.00
CA ILE A 219 -15.09 -10.80 1.87
C ILE A 219 -14.45 -10.27 0.59
N LYS A 220 -14.34 -11.14 -0.41
CA LYS A 220 -13.91 -10.85 -1.77
C LYS A 220 -15.14 -10.72 -2.65
N PHE A 221 -15.24 -9.60 -3.35
CA PHE A 221 -16.25 -9.33 -4.36
C PHE A 221 -15.56 -9.40 -5.73
N ASN A 222 -16.00 -10.31 -6.59
CA ASN A 222 -15.43 -10.48 -7.92
C ASN A 222 -16.56 -10.54 -8.95
N GLN A 223 -16.68 -9.51 -9.77
CA GLN A 223 -17.63 -9.45 -10.88
C GLN A 223 -16.90 -9.09 -12.19
N ARG A 224 -15.63 -9.52 -12.31
CA ARG A 224 -14.82 -9.33 -13.51
C ARG A 224 -15.50 -9.96 -14.72
N GLN A 225 -15.53 -9.21 -15.81
CA GLN A 225 -16.01 -9.74 -17.09
C GLN A 225 -14.93 -10.63 -17.73
N PRO A 226 -15.31 -11.72 -18.44
CA PRO A 226 -14.34 -12.56 -19.14
C PRO A 226 -13.49 -11.76 -20.11
N GLN A 227 -12.17 -11.92 -20.05
CA GLN A 227 -11.21 -11.31 -20.98
C GLN A 227 -11.21 -11.95 -22.38
N THR A 228 -12.06 -12.95 -22.63
CA THR A 228 -12.06 -13.74 -23.87
C THR A 228 -13.10 -13.23 -24.87
N GLY A 229 -12.63 -12.71 -26.01
CA GLY A 229 -13.46 -12.34 -27.15
C GLY A 229 -12.84 -11.22 -27.99
N ASP A 230 -13.26 -11.09 -29.26
CA ASP A 230 -12.97 -9.93 -30.10
C ASP A 230 -13.30 -8.64 -29.32
N PRO A 231 -12.37 -7.67 -29.20
CA PRO A 231 -12.58 -6.38 -28.53
C PRO A 231 -13.91 -5.70 -28.91
N ASN A 232 -14.38 -5.88 -30.16
CA ASN A 232 -15.63 -5.32 -30.65
C ASN A 232 -16.88 -5.97 -30.02
N THR A 233 -16.83 -7.28 -29.75
CA THR A 233 -17.92 -8.02 -29.10
C THR A 233 -17.97 -7.77 -27.59
N PHE A 234 -16.82 -7.59 -26.96
CA PHE A 234 -16.71 -7.20 -25.55
C PHE A 234 -17.31 -5.81 -25.32
N LEU A 235 -17.00 -4.84 -26.19
CA LEU A 235 -17.53 -3.49 -26.13
C LEU A 235 -19.05 -3.42 -26.34
N ALA A 236 -19.57 -4.21 -27.29
CA ALA A 236 -21.02 -4.33 -27.51
C ALA A 236 -21.74 -4.96 -26.30
N ARG A 237 -21.10 -5.92 -25.61
CA ARG A 237 -21.62 -6.54 -24.39
C ARG A 237 -21.59 -5.61 -23.18
N CYS A 238 -20.53 -4.82 -22.99
CA CYS A 238 -20.49 -3.79 -21.94
C CYS A 238 -21.62 -2.75 -22.14
N ARG A 239 -21.87 -2.34 -23.39
CA ARG A 239 -22.97 -1.42 -23.73
C ARG A 239 -24.35 -2.01 -23.45
N SER A 240 -24.60 -3.27 -23.79
CA SER A 240 -25.93 -3.89 -23.58
C SER A 240 -26.25 -4.17 -22.11
N LEU A 241 -25.23 -4.29 -21.25
CA LEU A 241 -25.37 -4.48 -19.80
C LEU A 241 -25.46 -3.16 -19.01
N GLY A 242 -25.44 -1.99 -19.69
CA GLY A 242 -25.42 -0.69 -19.01
C GLY A 242 -24.12 -0.40 -18.26
N ILE A 243 -23.05 -1.15 -18.54
CA ILE A 243 -21.70 -0.91 -17.99
C ILE A 243 -21.09 0.21 -18.84
N VAL A 244 -21.52 1.43 -18.52
CA VAL A 244 -21.08 2.67 -19.16
C VAL A 244 -19.63 2.93 -18.76
N HIS A 245 -18.77 3.22 -19.74
CA HIS A 245 -17.51 3.94 -19.48
C HIS A 245 -17.86 5.19 -18.69
N ASP A 246 -17.57 5.19 -17.39
CA ASP A 246 -17.97 6.28 -16.53
C ASP A 246 -17.38 7.59 -17.08
N PRO A 247 -18.19 8.62 -17.39
CA PRO A 247 -17.69 9.94 -17.73
C PRO A 247 -16.82 10.58 -16.63
N THR A 248 -16.77 10.05 -15.41
CA THR A 248 -15.76 10.45 -14.40
C THR A 248 -14.38 9.81 -14.60
N GLY A 249 -14.24 8.88 -15.55
CA GLY A 249 -13.00 8.18 -15.88
C GLY A 249 -12.72 6.96 -14.99
N MET A 250 -13.75 6.27 -14.49
CA MET A 250 -13.60 5.00 -13.76
C MET A 250 -13.66 3.82 -14.75
N ASP A 251 -12.64 2.97 -14.74
CA ASP A 251 -12.72 1.67 -15.40
C ASP A 251 -13.41 0.66 -14.48
N ASP A 252 -14.74 0.57 -14.62
CA ASP A 252 -15.58 -0.40 -13.92
C ASP A 252 -15.85 -1.65 -14.78
N ARG A 253 -15.03 -1.92 -15.81
CA ARG A 253 -15.16 -3.13 -16.64
C ARG A 253 -14.74 -4.40 -15.89
N PHE A 254 -13.90 -4.27 -14.85
CA PHE A 254 -13.33 -5.39 -14.09
C PHE A 254 -13.42 -5.21 -12.56
N PRO A 255 -14.62 -5.04 -11.98
CA PRO A 255 -14.75 -4.81 -10.54
C PRO A 255 -14.34 -6.07 -9.76
N CYS A 256 -13.31 -5.92 -8.94
CA CYS A 256 -12.81 -6.94 -8.03
C CYS A 256 -12.25 -6.25 -6.81
N GLU A 257 -12.78 -6.49 -5.61
CA GLU A 257 -12.28 -5.85 -4.39
C GLU A 257 -12.44 -6.77 -3.17
N THR A 258 -11.48 -6.71 -2.25
CA THR A 258 -11.51 -7.46 -0.99
C THR A 258 -11.53 -6.52 0.21
N ASN A 259 -12.38 -6.81 1.20
CA ASN A 259 -12.56 -5.94 2.37
C ASN A 259 -12.95 -6.71 3.64
N GLU A 260 -12.72 -6.10 4.81
CA GLU A 260 -12.95 -6.69 6.14
C GLU A 260 -14.24 -6.12 6.75
N ILE A 261 -15.09 -6.99 7.30
CA ILE A 261 -16.28 -6.59 8.05
C ILE A 261 -15.85 -6.01 9.40
N VAL A 262 -16.28 -4.78 9.71
CA VAL A 262 -16.00 -4.12 10.99
C VAL A 262 -17.24 -3.94 11.87
N ALA A 263 -18.44 -3.98 11.29
CA ALA A 263 -19.69 -4.00 12.05
C ALA A 263 -20.81 -4.69 11.26
N ILE A 264 -21.77 -5.28 11.99
CA ILE A 264 -23.01 -5.84 11.44
C ILE A 264 -24.16 -5.31 12.29
N SER A 265 -25.19 -4.75 11.64
CA SER A 265 -26.42 -4.29 12.28
C SER A 265 -27.62 -4.68 11.43
N GLY A 266 -28.40 -5.65 11.90
CA GLY A 266 -29.46 -6.27 11.10
C GLY A 266 -28.88 -6.88 9.81
N THR A 267 -29.42 -6.48 8.65
CA THR A 267 -28.93 -6.87 7.32
C THR A 267 -27.86 -5.94 6.75
N SER A 268 -27.43 -4.95 7.54
CA SER A 268 -26.44 -3.97 7.15
C SER A 268 -25.05 -4.41 7.60
N VAL A 269 -24.08 -4.38 6.67
CA VAL A 269 -22.69 -4.76 6.93
C VAL A 269 -21.79 -3.58 6.63
N THR A 270 -21.03 -3.13 7.63
CA THR A 270 -20.05 -2.06 7.48
C THR A 270 -18.67 -2.65 7.29
N PHE A 271 -17.97 -2.19 6.26
CA PHE A 271 -16.62 -2.60 5.92
C PHE A 271 -15.57 -1.60 6.42
N ARG A 272 -14.34 -2.09 6.56
CA ARG A 272 -13.22 -1.28 7.07
C ARG A 272 -13.02 -0.03 6.22
N TYR A 273 -12.95 -0.20 4.90
CA TYR A 273 -12.73 0.88 3.94
C TYR A 273 -13.96 1.09 3.06
N PRO A 274 -14.16 2.31 2.54
CA PRO A 274 -15.07 2.53 1.42
C PRO A 274 -14.67 1.70 0.19
N PHE A 275 -15.65 1.22 -0.57
CA PHE A 275 -15.43 0.49 -1.82
C PHE A 275 -14.94 1.43 -2.93
N ALA A 276 -14.01 0.95 -3.73
CA ALA A 276 -13.46 1.65 -4.88
C ALA A 276 -14.25 1.33 -6.17
N CYS A 277 -14.86 0.15 -6.23
CA CYS A 277 -15.56 -0.36 -7.41
C CYS A 277 -17.08 -0.43 -7.20
N HIS A 278 -17.82 -0.31 -8.30
CA HIS A 278 -19.24 -0.64 -8.32
C HIS A 278 -19.47 -2.16 -8.42
N PHE A 279 -20.40 -2.70 -7.62
CA PHE A 279 -20.84 -4.09 -7.70
C PHE A 279 -22.36 -4.16 -7.77
N THR A 280 -22.87 -4.93 -8.73
CA THR A 280 -24.33 -5.17 -8.82
C THR A 280 -24.78 -6.20 -7.79
N THR A 281 -26.09 -6.34 -7.59
CA THR A 281 -26.67 -7.41 -6.75
C THR A 281 -26.40 -8.83 -7.28
N SER A 282 -25.89 -8.98 -8.50
CA SER A 282 -25.53 -10.29 -9.08
C SER A 282 -24.11 -10.76 -8.74
N VAL A 283 -23.29 -9.93 -8.07
CA VAL A 283 -21.99 -10.38 -7.55
C VAL A 283 -22.21 -11.55 -6.60
N VAL A 284 -21.29 -12.51 -6.61
CA VAL A 284 -21.26 -13.63 -5.66
C VAL A 284 -20.12 -13.36 -4.67
N PRO A 285 -20.40 -12.78 -3.49
CA PRO A 285 -19.37 -12.51 -2.51
C PRO A 285 -18.79 -13.82 -1.96
N GLN A 286 -17.47 -13.86 -1.80
CA GLN A 286 -16.73 -15.03 -1.36
C GLN A 286 -16.04 -14.72 -0.03
N ARG A 287 -16.18 -15.58 0.96
CA ARG A 287 -15.44 -15.43 2.22
C ARG A 287 -14.06 -16.06 2.08
N ILE A 288 -13.02 -15.32 2.41
CA ILE A 288 -11.66 -15.85 2.56
C ILE A 288 -11.58 -16.59 3.89
N VAL A 289 -11.22 -17.87 3.85
CA VAL A 289 -11.13 -18.73 5.06
C VAL A 289 -9.72 -19.15 5.41
N CYS A 290 -8.77 -19.08 4.46
CA CYS A 290 -7.36 -19.21 4.76
C CYS A 290 -6.85 -17.89 5.35
N SER A 291 -6.38 -17.89 6.58
CA SER A 291 -5.88 -16.66 7.22
C SER A 291 -4.68 -16.91 8.11
N ARG A 292 -3.84 -15.87 8.28
CA ARG A 292 -2.68 -15.84 9.18
C ARG A 292 -1.71 -17.00 8.91
N VAL A 293 -1.51 -17.32 7.63
CA VAL A 293 -0.53 -18.29 7.20
C VAL A 293 0.76 -17.59 6.79
N GLY A 294 1.89 -18.28 6.81
CA GLY A 294 3.11 -17.65 6.32
C GLY A 294 4.31 -18.56 6.19
N VAL A 295 5.33 -18.01 5.52
CA VAL A 295 6.65 -18.61 5.39
C VAL A 295 7.67 -17.60 5.89
N GLU A 296 8.52 -18.02 6.81
CA GLU A 296 9.51 -17.12 7.39
C GLU A 296 10.85 -17.78 7.74
N ARG A 297 11.89 -16.96 7.81
CA ARG A 297 13.23 -17.32 8.31
C ARG A 297 13.86 -18.48 7.53
N CYS A 298 13.86 -18.40 6.21
CA CYS A 298 14.45 -19.44 5.36
C CYS A 298 14.94 -18.89 4.02
N THR A 299 15.72 -19.69 3.29
CA THR A 299 15.87 -19.54 1.86
C THR A 299 14.81 -20.35 1.13
N VAL A 300 14.20 -19.79 0.10
CA VAL A 300 13.41 -20.54 -0.89
C VAL A 300 14.04 -20.33 -2.27
N GLN A 301 14.33 -21.42 -2.97
CA GLN A 301 15.12 -21.35 -4.21
C GLN A 301 14.71 -22.34 -5.29
N GLY A 302 15.12 -22.06 -6.53
CA GLY A 302 15.08 -23.05 -7.61
C GLY A 302 16.21 -24.09 -7.51
N LYS A 303 16.29 -25.01 -8.47
CA LYS A 303 17.22 -26.17 -8.41
C LYS A 303 18.70 -25.77 -8.43
N SER A 304 19.08 -24.84 -9.29
CA SER A 304 20.44 -24.30 -9.41
C SER A 304 20.45 -23.01 -10.22
N SER A 305 21.55 -22.26 -10.17
CA SER A 305 21.73 -21.02 -10.95
C SER A 305 21.71 -21.20 -12.47
N THR A 306 21.87 -22.43 -12.97
CA THR A 306 21.88 -22.74 -14.41
C THR A 306 20.67 -23.55 -14.86
N ASN A 307 19.80 -23.97 -13.93
CA ASN A 307 18.62 -24.76 -14.25
C ASN A 307 17.51 -23.86 -14.84
N MET A 308 16.90 -24.33 -15.92
CA MET A 308 15.87 -23.58 -16.68
C MET A 308 14.43 -23.98 -16.33
N GLU A 309 14.22 -24.94 -15.44
CA GLU A 309 12.88 -25.38 -15.05
C GLU A 309 12.19 -24.33 -14.16
N PHE A 310 10.93 -24.02 -14.50
CA PHE A 310 10.15 -23.01 -13.80
C PHE A 310 9.41 -23.59 -12.59
N PHE A 311 9.66 -23.03 -11.41
CA PHE A 311 8.94 -23.30 -10.16
C PHE A 311 8.51 -22.00 -9.49
N TRP A 312 7.25 -21.91 -9.08
CA TRP A 312 6.82 -20.82 -8.22
C TRP A 312 7.28 -21.07 -6.78
N GLY A 313 7.64 -19.99 -6.07
CA GLY A 313 8.11 -20.09 -4.68
C GLY A 313 6.95 -20.29 -3.71
N VAL A 314 6.41 -19.18 -3.21
CA VAL A 314 5.34 -19.12 -2.22
C VAL A 314 4.11 -18.46 -2.83
N ASP A 315 3.03 -19.22 -2.98
CA ASP A 315 1.72 -18.68 -3.36
C ASP A 315 0.86 -18.53 -2.09
N LEU A 316 0.66 -17.29 -1.63
CA LEU A 316 -0.27 -17.02 -0.53
C LEU A 316 -1.74 -17.13 -0.96
N GLY A 317 -2.02 -17.17 -2.27
CA GLY A 317 -3.36 -17.30 -2.83
C GLY A 317 -4.38 -16.31 -2.25
N ASP A 318 -5.65 -16.72 -2.23
CA ASP A 318 -6.71 -16.03 -1.50
C ASP A 318 -6.56 -16.29 0.01
N SER A 319 -5.68 -15.54 0.66
CA SER A 319 -5.51 -15.58 2.12
C SER A 319 -5.52 -14.20 2.76
N ALA A 320 -5.89 -14.13 4.04
CA ALA A 320 -5.96 -12.88 4.78
C ALA A 320 -4.95 -12.81 5.93
N PHE A 321 -4.34 -11.64 6.14
CA PHE A 321 -3.39 -11.39 7.24
C PHE A 321 -2.16 -12.30 7.21
N SER A 322 -1.78 -12.77 6.02
CA SER A 322 -0.68 -13.72 5.80
C SER A 322 0.64 -13.01 5.53
N HIS A 323 1.77 -13.72 5.60
CA HIS A 323 3.06 -13.11 5.34
C HIS A 323 4.11 -14.02 4.69
N VAL A 324 5.02 -13.37 3.97
CA VAL A 324 6.35 -13.91 3.66
C VAL A 324 7.36 -12.97 4.32
N ALA A 325 8.17 -13.47 5.25
CA ALA A 325 9.03 -12.59 6.04
C ALA A 325 10.42 -13.16 6.36
N ASP A 326 11.45 -12.32 6.30
CA ASP A 326 12.84 -12.74 6.54
C ASP A 326 13.21 -13.95 5.67
N VAL A 327 12.94 -13.83 4.37
CA VAL A 327 13.17 -14.88 3.36
C VAL A 327 14.24 -14.45 2.38
N LEU A 328 15.17 -15.34 2.07
CA LEU A 328 16.12 -15.17 0.97
C LEU A 328 15.62 -15.96 -0.24
N VAL A 329 15.69 -15.35 -1.41
CA VAL A 329 15.34 -15.94 -2.69
C VAL A 329 16.61 -16.25 -3.45
N ARG A 330 16.72 -17.43 -4.08
CA ARG A 330 17.85 -17.75 -4.97
C ARG A 330 17.41 -18.54 -6.20
N TRP A 331 18.13 -18.38 -7.29
CA TRP A 331 18.10 -19.30 -8.44
C TRP A 331 16.70 -19.59 -9.01
N THR A 332 15.81 -18.61 -8.97
CA THR A 332 14.47 -18.74 -9.55
C THR A 332 14.44 -18.06 -10.91
N ASN A 333 13.72 -18.63 -11.86
CA ASN A 333 13.39 -18.04 -13.16
C ASN A 333 11.88 -17.86 -13.35
N ALA A 334 11.08 -18.06 -12.29
CA ALA A 334 9.61 -17.89 -12.30
C ALA A 334 9.11 -16.91 -11.23
N LYS A 335 7.77 -16.85 -11.06
CA LYS A 335 7.10 -16.03 -10.03
C LYS A 335 7.53 -16.54 -8.67
N PHE A 336 8.08 -15.70 -7.82
CA PHE A 336 8.54 -16.13 -6.52
C PHE A 336 7.42 -16.03 -5.47
N ILE A 337 6.82 -14.86 -5.30
CA ILE A 337 5.68 -14.65 -4.40
C ILE A 337 4.45 -14.35 -5.23
N ALA A 338 3.36 -15.07 -4.98
CA ALA A 338 2.03 -14.73 -5.49
C ALA A 338 1.07 -14.47 -4.33
N THR A 339 0.15 -13.53 -4.49
CA THR A 339 -0.86 -13.24 -3.45
C THR A 339 -2.15 -12.67 -4.05
N LYS A 340 -3.31 -13.08 -3.51
CA LYS A 340 -4.63 -12.61 -3.97
C LYS A 340 -5.61 -12.11 -2.91
N GLY A 341 -5.23 -12.12 -1.64
CA GLY A 341 -6.16 -11.83 -0.55
C GLY A 341 -5.96 -10.46 0.11
N TYR A 342 -6.08 -10.42 1.43
CA TYR A 342 -6.27 -9.16 2.17
C TYR A 342 -5.23 -8.96 3.26
N ARG A 343 -4.62 -7.77 3.35
CA ARG A 343 -3.64 -7.46 4.41
C ARG A 343 -2.48 -8.44 4.48
N ASN A 344 -2.08 -8.95 3.32
CA ASN A 344 -0.88 -9.78 3.22
C ASN A 344 0.36 -8.91 3.23
N ARG A 345 1.46 -9.46 3.75
CA ARG A 345 2.70 -8.71 3.96
C ARG A 345 3.90 -9.45 3.40
N ILE A 346 4.81 -8.71 2.78
CA ILE A 346 6.10 -9.20 2.29
C ILE A 346 7.15 -8.30 2.94
N VAL A 347 7.93 -8.85 3.87
CA VAL A 347 8.80 -8.02 4.74
C VAL A 347 10.19 -8.63 4.85
N ASP A 348 11.25 -7.83 4.69
CA ASP A 348 12.63 -8.31 4.77
C ASP A 348 12.91 -9.49 3.81
N VAL A 349 12.38 -9.43 2.58
CA VAL A 349 12.64 -10.44 1.55
C VAL A 349 13.79 -9.96 0.65
N ASP A 350 14.80 -10.80 0.50
CA ASP A 350 16.02 -10.50 -0.26
C ASP A 350 16.17 -11.42 -1.47
N GLY A 351 16.81 -10.93 -2.54
CA GLY A 351 17.14 -11.70 -3.74
C GLY A 351 16.11 -11.51 -4.86
N PRO A 352 16.02 -12.41 -5.84
CA PRO A 352 16.88 -13.54 -6.10
C PRO A 352 18.32 -13.13 -6.43
N ASP A 353 19.25 -13.87 -5.85
CA ASP A 353 20.66 -13.87 -6.29
C ASP A 353 20.82 -14.90 -7.42
N GLY A 354 20.93 -14.41 -8.66
CA GLY A 354 21.15 -15.23 -9.86
C GLY A 354 19.98 -16.16 -10.24
N GLY A 355 20.23 -16.98 -11.25
CA GLY A 355 19.24 -17.84 -11.90
C GLY A 355 19.53 -17.92 -13.40
N ALA A 356 18.98 -18.91 -14.09
CA ALA A 356 19.15 -18.99 -15.53
C ALA A 356 18.52 -17.76 -16.18
N ALA A 357 19.23 -17.14 -17.13
CA ALA A 357 18.67 -16.11 -18.00
C ALA A 357 17.33 -16.64 -18.55
N GLY A 358 16.24 -15.91 -18.32
CA GLY A 358 14.96 -16.23 -18.96
C GLY A 358 15.19 -16.34 -20.47
N TYR A 359 14.72 -17.43 -21.08
CA TYR A 359 14.80 -17.63 -22.52
C TYR A 359 14.24 -16.39 -23.25
N GLY A 360 15.03 -15.77 -24.13
CA GLY A 360 14.55 -14.75 -25.07
C GLY A 360 15.10 -13.35 -24.84
N SER A 361 16.00 -12.98 -25.75
CA SER A 361 16.36 -11.61 -26.10
C SER A 361 15.15 -10.67 -26.19
N ALA A 362 15.39 -9.40 -25.89
CA ALA A 362 14.56 -8.28 -26.28
C ALA A 362 13.92 -8.48 -27.67
N GLY A 363 12.59 -8.48 -27.74
CA GLY A 363 11.86 -8.51 -29.01
C GLY A 363 10.63 -9.40 -28.97
N THR A 364 9.46 -8.75 -29.01
CA THR A 364 8.11 -9.30 -29.25
C THR A 364 7.51 -10.18 -28.14
N ASP A 365 6.36 -9.71 -27.67
CA ASP A 365 5.53 -10.26 -26.60
C ASP A 365 5.20 -11.75 -26.74
N GLY A 366 5.42 -12.51 -25.65
CA GLY A 366 4.94 -13.88 -25.54
C GLY A 366 5.58 -14.70 -24.41
N ASN A 367 5.14 -14.49 -23.16
CA ASN A 367 5.18 -15.45 -22.06
C ASN A 367 6.45 -15.73 -21.23
N THR A 368 7.57 -15.01 -21.29
CA THR A 368 8.58 -15.10 -20.21
C THR A 368 7.95 -14.73 -18.85
N VAL A 369 8.27 -15.42 -17.75
CA VAL A 369 7.68 -15.11 -16.44
C VAL A 369 8.15 -13.72 -16.01
N LYS A 370 7.30 -12.72 -16.29
CA LYS A 370 7.70 -11.31 -16.31
C LYS A 370 8.01 -10.73 -14.94
N TYR A 371 7.51 -11.34 -13.85
CA TYR A 371 7.49 -10.73 -12.51
C TYR A 371 7.83 -11.73 -11.40
N ARG A 372 8.40 -11.24 -10.30
CA ARG A 372 8.86 -12.03 -9.14
C ARG A 372 7.89 -11.97 -7.98
N VAL A 373 7.23 -10.83 -7.82
CA VAL A 373 6.06 -10.66 -6.96
C VAL A 373 4.86 -10.40 -7.86
N LEU A 374 3.83 -11.20 -7.68
CA LEU A 374 2.55 -11.04 -8.34
C LEU A 374 1.46 -10.84 -7.30
N ALA A 375 0.80 -9.69 -7.36
CA ALA A 375 -0.35 -9.38 -6.52
C ALA A 375 -1.59 -9.26 -7.40
N GLU A 376 -2.58 -10.14 -7.24
CA GLU A 376 -3.75 -10.15 -8.11
C GLU A 376 -5.05 -10.21 -7.30
N GLU A 377 -6.08 -9.42 -7.62
CA GLU A 377 -7.43 -9.59 -7.03
C GLU A 377 -7.52 -9.41 -5.51
N GLY A 378 -6.54 -8.75 -4.92
CA GLY A 378 -6.42 -8.56 -3.48
C GLY A 378 -6.50 -7.11 -3.06
N ALA A 379 -6.44 -6.88 -1.74
CA ALA A 379 -6.39 -5.54 -1.20
C ALA A 379 -5.47 -5.40 0.01
N ASN A 380 -4.91 -4.20 0.19
CA ASN A 380 -4.08 -3.85 1.34
C ASN A 380 -2.79 -4.70 1.45
N LEU A 381 -2.08 -4.89 0.33
CA LEU A 381 -0.77 -5.55 0.33
C LEU A 381 0.29 -4.56 0.83
N THR A 382 1.15 -4.99 1.76
CA THR A 382 2.28 -4.19 2.22
C THR A 382 3.62 -4.89 1.95
N MET A 383 4.52 -4.22 1.23
CA MET A 383 5.91 -4.59 1.00
C MET A 383 6.84 -3.62 1.71
N VAL A 384 7.70 -4.09 2.63
CA VAL A 384 8.61 -3.24 3.41
C VAL A 384 9.97 -3.87 3.62
N GLY A 385 11.05 -3.10 3.46
CA GLY A 385 12.40 -3.56 3.82
C GLY A 385 12.95 -4.64 2.90
N CYS A 386 12.42 -4.78 1.69
CA CYS A 386 12.84 -5.82 0.76
C CYS A 386 14.00 -5.34 -0.13
N VAL A 387 14.88 -6.27 -0.51
CA VAL A 387 15.97 -6.03 -1.46
C VAL A 387 15.80 -6.97 -2.65
N TRP A 388 15.46 -6.42 -3.81
CA TRP A 388 15.21 -7.21 -5.01
C TRP A 388 16.35 -7.08 -6.02
N GLY A 389 17.06 -8.18 -6.22
CA GLY A 389 18.21 -8.29 -7.11
C GLY A 389 19.53 -7.78 -6.54
N THR A 390 20.59 -7.93 -7.33
CA THR A 390 21.96 -7.48 -7.03
C THR A 390 22.52 -6.68 -8.18
N SER A 391 23.43 -5.74 -7.90
CA SER A 391 24.09 -4.96 -8.94
C SER A 391 24.82 -5.85 -9.95
N GLY A 392 24.54 -5.67 -11.24
CA GLY A 392 25.06 -6.45 -12.36
C GLY A 392 24.22 -7.67 -12.78
N ASP A 393 23.11 -7.99 -12.09
CA ASP A 393 22.24 -9.11 -12.47
C ASP A 393 21.27 -8.74 -13.60
N THR A 394 21.65 -9.05 -14.84
CA THR A 394 20.84 -8.75 -16.03
C THR A 394 19.77 -9.78 -16.34
N HIS A 395 19.55 -10.79 -15.48
CA HIS A 395 18.58 -11.86 -15.77
C HIS A 395 17.14 -11.50 -15.39
N GLN A 396 16.92 -10.32 -14.79
CA GLN A 396 15.67 -9.98 -14.12
C GLN A 396 14.80 -9.08 -15.00
N GLN A 397 13.70 -9.61 -15.52
CA GLN A 397 12.81 -8.83 -16.38
C GLN A 397 12.07 -7.74 -15.59
N SER A 398 11.30 -8.13 -14.57
CA SER A 398 10.59 -7.18 -13.71
C SER A 398 10.34 -7.75 -12.31
N TRP A 399 10.18 -6.86 -11.31
CA TRP A 399 10.09 -7.29 -9.90
C TRP A 399 8.66 -7.51 -9.44
N MET A 400 7.88 -6.45 -9.27
CA MET A 400 6.52 -6.51 -8.74
C MET A 400 5.52 -6.03 -9.79
N THR A 401 4.46 -6.81 -9.97
CA THR A 401 3.28 -6.41 -10.73
C THR A 401 2.03 -6.67 -9.93
N GLY A 402 1.05 -5.78 -10.04
CA GLY A 402 -0.28 -6.09 -9.57
C GLY A 402 -1.41 -5.77 -10.53
N GLU A 403 -2.41 -6.64 -10.47
CA GLU A 403 -3.59 -6.64 -11.33
C GLU A 403 -4.84 -6.71 -10.45
N PHE A 404 -5.86 -5.90 -10.73
CA PHE A 404 -7.08 -5.87 -9.91
C PHE A 404 -6.82 -5.65 -8.41
N MET A 405 -5.75 -4.93 -8.05
CA MET A 405 -5.31 -4.72 -6.67
C MET A 405 -5.79 -3.38 -6.12
N GLN A 406 -6.33 -3.37 -4.91
CA GLN A 406 -6.62 -2.12 -4.20
C GLN A 406 -5.63 -1.90 -3.06
N ARG A 407 -5.19 -0.65 -2.86
CA ARG A 407 -4.43 -0.26 -1.65
C ARG A 407 -3.13 -1.08 -1.54
N VAL A 408 -2.20 -0.84 -2.45
CA VAL A 408 -0.88 -1.50 -2.42
C VAL A 408 0.14 -0.52 -1.89
N VAL A 409 0.92 -0.94 -0.90
CA VAL A 409 1.98 -0.13 -0.30
C VAL A 409 3.32 -0.83 -0.51
N VAL A 410 4.22 -0.18 -1.24
CA VAL A 410 5.63 -0.59 -1.39
C VAL A 410 6.47 0.50 -0.74
N ARG A 411 7.14 0.16 0.36
CA ARG A 411 7.90 1.12 1.16
C ARG A 411 9.31 0.65 1.47
N HIS A 412 10.24 1.59 1.56
CA HIS A 412 11.60 1.35 2.05
C HIS A 412 12.21 0.05 1.50
N SER A 413 12.15 -0.10 0.18
CA SER A 413 12.60 -1.29 -0.52
C SER A 413 13.55 -0.89 -1.66
N GLN A 414 14.48 -1.78 -1.96
CA GLN A 414 15.53 -1.56 -2.95
C GLN A 414 15.32 -2.49 -4.14
N PHE A 415 15.55 -1.98 -5.35
CA PHE A 415 15.35 -2.72 -6.59
C PHE A 415 16.53 -2.48 -7.53
N PHE A 416 17.18 -3.55 -7.97
CA PHE A 416 18.37 -3.50 -8.82
C PHE A 416 18.14 -4.16 -10.18
N ASP A 417 18.76 -3.61 -11.21
CA ASP A 417 18.99 -4.14 -12.56
C ASP A 417 17.78 -4.75 -13.28
N THR A 418 16.61 -4.15 -13.12
CA THR A 418 15.43 -4.54 -13.90
C THR A 418 15.62 -4.27 -15.38
N LEU A 419 15.27 -5.23 -16.24
CA LEU A 419 15.26 -5.02 -17.69
C LEU A 419 14.02 -4.29 -18.20
N SER A 420 12.89 -4.38 -17.49
CA SER A 420 11.60 -3.80 -17.87
C SER A 420 11.11 -2.79 -16.82
N HIS A 421 10.77 -3.25 -15.61
CA HIS A 421 10.30 -2.38 -14.53
C HIS A 421 10.51 -2.99 -13.13
N ALA A 422 10.65 -2.15 -12.10
CA ALA A 422 10.67 -2.63 -10.72
C ALA A 422 9.24 -2.78 -10.15
N VAL A 423 8.44 -1.73 -10.14
CA VAL A 423 7.06 -1.77 -9.63
C VAL A 423 6.09 -1.40 -10.74
N ASN A 424 5.07 -2.23 -10.95
CA ASN A 424 4.07 -2.04 -11.98
C ASN A 424 2.64 -2.20 -11.49
N GLU A 425 1.84 -1.17 -11.69
CA GLU A 425 0.38 -1.27 -11.66
C GLU A 425 -0.08 -1.56 -13.09
N HIS A 426 -0.74 -2.70 -13.32
CA HIS A 426 -0.88 -3.29 -14.65
C HIS A 426 -2.08 -2.77 -15.49
N GLY A 427 -2.82 -1.74 -15.05
CA GLY A 427 -3.90 -1.13 -15.85
C GLY A 427 -5.19 -1.95 -15.93
N THR A 428 -5.54 -2.72 -14.89
CA THR A 428 -6.70 -3.64 -14.88
C THR A 428 -7.62 -3.42 -13.68
N GLY A 429 -7.98 -2.16 -13.43
CA GLY A 429 -8.86 -1.80 -12.30
C GLY A 429 -8.17 -1.79 -10.93
N SER A 430 -6.83 -1.89 -10.89
CA SER A 430 -6.08 -1.64 -9.66
C SER A 430 -6.16 -0.16 -9.28
N ARG A 431 -6.19 0.15 -7.98
CA ARG A 431 -6.32 1.52 -7.46
C ARG A 431 -5.57 1.68 -6.15
N TYR A 432 -5.17 2.92 -5.87
CA TYR A 432 -4.53 3.33 -4.62
C TYR A 432 -3.17 2.68 -4.36
N TRP A 433 -2.24 2.83 -5.29
CA TRP A 433 -0.86 2.37 -5.07
C TRP A 433 0.00 3.47 -4.45
N LEU A 434 0.71 3.13 -3.40
CA LEU A 434 1.70 4.00 -2.76
C LEU A 434 3.07 3.35 -2.88
N VAL A 435 3.96 3.97 -3.65
CA VAL A 435 5.38 3.59 -3.77
C VAL A 435 6.20 4.68 -3.12
N GLU A 436 6.87 4.35 -2.01
CA GLU A 436 7.46 5.38 -1.15
C GLU A 436 8.79 4.98 -0.53
N ASN A 437 9.71 5.95 -0.41
CA ASN A 437 11.01 5.75 0.24
C ASN A 437 11.82 4.60 -0.37
N CYS A 438 11.60 4.31 -1.66
CA CYS A 438 12.27 3.22 -2.35
C CYS A 438 13.53 3.70 -3.07
N TYR A 439 14.49 2.79 -3.17
CA TYR A 439 15.66 2.94 -4.01
C TYR A 439 15.51 2.08 -5.26
N PHE A 440 15.73 2.69 -6.42
CA PHE A 440 15.70 2.00 -7.71
C PHE A 440 16.99 2.24 -8.45
N HIS A 441 17.60 1.17 -8.92
CA HIS A 441 18.69 1.19 -9.89
C HIS A 441 18.28 0.33 -11.09
N PRO A 442 17.43 0.84 -12.00
CA PRO A 442 16.99 0.07 -13.16
C PRO A 442 18.15 -0.19 -14.12
N GLY A 443 18.14 -1.35 -14.78
CA GLY A 443 19.10 -1.66 -15.84
C GLY A 443 18.94 -0.74 -17.07
N PRO A 444 19.83 -0.81 -18.07
CA PRO A 444 19.88 0.17 -19.17
C PRO A 444 18.59 0.37 -19.98
N ASN A 445 17.73 -0.65 -20.05
CA ASN A 445 16.42 -0.61 -20.73
C ASN A 445 15.22 -0.54 -19.77
N GLY A 446 15.49 -0.58 -18.46
CA GLY A 446 14.48 -0.71 -17.41
C GLY A 446 13.93 0.62 -16.91
N ARG A 447 12.89 0.49 -16.08
CA ARG A 447 12.13 1.57 -15.44
C ARG A 447 12.01 1.32 -13.94
N ALA A 448 11.92 2.36 -13.12
CA ALA A 448 11.62 2.18 -11.70
C ALA A 448 10.14 1.85 -11.51
N VAL A 449 9.25 2.75 -11.92
CA VAL A 449 7.81 2.59 -11.79
C VAL A 449 7.16 2.64 -13.17
N TRP A 450 6.36 1.62 -13.46
CA TRP A 450 5.51 1.54 -14.62
C TRP A 450 4.04 1.63 -14.18
N HIS A 451 3.26 2.49 -14.83
CA HIS A 451 1.83 2.64 -14.54
C HIS A 451 1.01 2.37 -15.80
N GLY A 452 0.52 1.14 -15.90
CA GLY A 452 -0.17 0.54 -17.04
C GLY A 452 0.58 -0.66 -17.62
N ASN A 453 0.01 -1.35 -18.60
CA ASN A 453 0.72 -2.42 -19.35
C ASN A 453 0.53 -2.33 -20.86
N GLY A 454 -0.19 -1.33 -21.33
CA GLY A 454 -0.38 -1.14 -22.74
C GLY A 454 -1.33 -2.16 -23.37
N SER A 455 -2.37 -2.55 -22.66
CA SER A 455 -3.37 -3.50 -23.17
C SER A 455 -4.79 -3.07 -22.81
N TRP A 456 -4.97 -2.22 -21.80
CA TRP A 456 -6.29 -1.93 -21.24
C TRP A 456 -6.33 -0.48 -20.73
N GLY A 457 -7.04 0.39 -21.45
CA GLY A 457 -6.83 1.84 -21.51
C GLY A 457 -6.95 2.75 -20.28
N PHE A 458 -6.90 2.27 -19.04
CA PHE A 458 -6.94 3.13 -17.84
C PHE A 458 -6.14 2.54 -16.67
N SER A 459 -5.41 3.42 -15.99
CA SER A 459 -4.69 3.09 -14.76
C SER A 459 -5.21 3.91 -13.57
N GLY A 460 -5.31 3.26 -12.40
CA GLY A 460 -5.96 3.83 -11.21
C GLY A 460 -5.11 4.85 -10.46
N GLU A 461 -5.57 5.26 -9.27
CA GLU A 461 -4.86 6.27 -8.49
C GLU A 461 -3.53 5.74 -7.91
N THR A 462 -2.44 6.49 -8.09
CA THR A 462 -1.10 6.12 -7.62
C THR A 462 -0.32 7.32 -7.09
N ILE A 463 0.48 7.09 -6.05
CA ILE A 463 1.41 8.05 -5.48
C ILE A 463 2.80 7.41 -5.45
N THR A 464 3.75 8.01 -6.16
CA THR A 464 5.18 7.71 -6.04
C THR A 464 5.84 8.87 -5.32
N ARG A 465 6.38 8.63 -4.12
CA ARG A 465 6.95 9.74 -3.34
C ARG A 465 8.24 9.42 -2.61
N ASN A 466 9.10 10.42 -2.52
CA ASN A 466 10.37 10.33 -1.81
C ASN A 466 11.26 9.14 -2.24
N CYS A 467 11.14 8.72 -3.50
CA CYS A 467 11.96 7.65 -4.06
C CYS A 467 13.26 8.22 -4.64
N LEU A 468 14.33 7.43 -4.61
CA LEU A 468 15.55 7.67 -5.39
C LEU A 468 15.57 6.70 -6.58
N VAL A 469 15.60 7.25 -7.79
CA VAL A 469 15.85 6.49 -9.01
C VAL A 469 17.20 6.92 -9.57
N ASP A 470 18.10 5.96 -9.72
CA ASP A 470 19.46 6.14 -10.20
C ASP A 470 19.71 5.22 -11.39
N GLY A 471 19.67 5.75 -12.62
CA GLY A 471 19.83 4.97 -13.84
C GLY A 471 18.51 4.69 -14.58
N GLY A 472 18.56 3.73 -15.51
CA GLY A 472 17.43 3.33 -16.35
C GLY A 472 17.36 3.99 -17.73
N PHE A 473 16.44 3.49 -18.57
CA PHE A 473 16.07 4.14 -19.83
C PHE A 473 15.16 5.33 -19.52
N ASP A 474 13.98 5.04 -18.97
CA ASP A 474 13.08 6.02 -18.37
C ASP A 474 13.06 5.79 -16.86
N ALA A 475 13.14 6.84 -16.05
CA ALA A 475 12.99 6.66 -14.61
C ALA A 475 11.55 6.23 -14.26
N LEU A 476 10.54 6.90 -14.83
CA LEU A 476 9.12 6.62 -14.65
C LEU A 476 8.41 6.56 -16.01
N TYR A 477 7.48 5.61 -16.18
CA TYR A 477 6.81 5.37 -17.46
C TYR A 477 5.32 5.09 -17.31
N TYR A 478 4.48 6.05 -17.69
CA TYR A 478 3.02 6.04 -17.48
C TYR A 478 2.28 6.09 -18.83
N PRO A 479 2.15 4.95 -19.53
CA PRO A 479 1.63 4.91 -20.89
C PRO A 479 0.10 4.97 -21.00
N GLU A 480 -0.66 4.59 -19.96
CA GLU A 480 -2.12 4.42 -20.03
C GLU A 480 -2.84 5.45 -19.18
N ASN A 481 -3.77 6.22 -19.77
CA ASN A 481 -4.52 7.35 -19.20
C ASN A 481 -4.57 7.37 -17.65
N PRO A 482 -3.55 7.95 -16.98
CA PRO A 482 -3.44 7.82 -15.54
C PRO A 482 -4.46 8.72 -14.86
N ARG A 483 -5.13 8.15 -13.86
CA ARG A 483 -6.12 8.86 -13.04
C ARG A 483 -5.50 9.25 -11.71
N SER A 484 -5.42 10.55 -11.43
CA SER A 484 -4.92 11.10 -10.16
C SER A 484 -3.57 10.49 -9.72
N THR A 485 -2.62 10.46 -10.65
CA THR A 485 -1.26 9.97 -10.40
C THR A 485 -0.38 11.11 -9.89
N ILE A 486 0.36 10.87 -8.82
CA ILE A 486 1.19 11.90 -8.19
C ILE A 486 2.61 11.38 -8.04
N VAL A 487 3.57 12.14 -8.55
CA VAL A 487 5.00 11.95 -8.32
C VAL A 487 5.51 13.14 -7.55
N LEU A 488 5.95 12.93 -6.31
CA LEU A 488 6.40 14.03 -5.45
C LEU A 488 7.68 13.74 -4.68
N ASP A 489 8.49 14.78 -4.50
CA ASP A 489 9.67 14.77 -3.62
C ASP A 489 10.74 13.71 -3.99
N CYS A 490 10.67 13.10 -5.18
CA CYS A 490 11.64 12.10 -5.63
C CYS A 490 12.98 12.75 -6.04
N THR A 491 14.02 11.94 -6.13
CA THR A 491 15.26 12.24 -6.86
C THR A 491 15.36 11.29 -8.04
N LEU A 492 15.37 11.82 -9.25
CA LEU A 492 15.47 11.05 -10.50
C LEU A 492 16.77 11.44 -11.18
N ARG A 493 17.75 10.54 -11.23
CA ARG A 493 19.07 10.83 -11.78
C ARG A 493 19.60 9.76 -12.72
N ASN A 494 20.56 10.12 -13.57
CA ASN A 494 21.34 9.21 -14.41
C ASN A 494 20.53 8.35 -15.40
N PHE A 495 19.29 8.73 -15.73
CA PHE A 495 18.51 8.09 -16.79
C PHE A 495 19.01 8.47 -18.19
N SER A 496 18.81 7.58 -19.17
CA SER A 496 19.30 7.76 -20.54
C SER A 496 18.30 8.38 -21.53
N ASN A 497 17.01 8.40 -21.19
CA ASN A 497 15.96 8.97 -22.04
C ASN A 497 15.09 10.02 -21.33
N THR A 498 14.23 9.63 -20.38
CA THR A 498 13.32 10.57 -19.70
C THR A 498 13.23 10.36 -18.19
N ALA A 499 12.99 11.43 -17.43
CA ALA A 499 12.66 11.29 -16.02
C ALA A 499 11.22 10.79 -15.83
N LEU A 500 10.30 11.32 -16.63
CA LEU A 500 8.91 10.87 -16.69
C LEU A 500 8.41 10.89 -18.13
N TRP A 501 8.02 9.72 -18.63
CA TRP A 501 7.26 9.57 -19.87
C TRP A 501 5.78 9.42 -19.54
N ILE A 502 4.93 10.22 -20.18
CA ILE A 502 3.47 10.12 -20.10
C ILE A 502 2.85 9.92 -21.49
N ASN A 503 1.80 9.11 -21.57
CA ASN A 503 0.98 8.95 -22.77
C ASN A 503 -0.51 8.84 -22.39
N GLY A 504 -1.40 9.29 -23.27
CA GLY A 504 -2.85 9.20 -23.13
C GLY A 504 -3.41 7.96 -23.81
N TRP A 505 -2.66 6.85 -23.86
CA TRP A 505 -3.08 5.69 -24.63
C TRP A 505 -4.27 4.99 -23.98
N ALA A 506 -5.23 4.58 -24.80
CA ALA A 506 -6.47 3.93 -24.39
C ALA A 506 -6.58 2.45 -24.84
N GLY A 507 -5.51 1.87 -25.40
CA GLY A 507 -5.48 0.46 -25.87
C GLY A 507 -5.76 0.28 -27.38
N SER A 508 -5.26 -0.82 -27.95
CA SER A 508 -5.45 -1.19 -29.36
C SER A 508 -6.77 -1.97 -29.55
N GLY A 509 -7.84 -1.28 -29.89
CA GLY A 509 -9.15 -1.93 -30.12
C GLY A 509 -10.37 -1.07 -29.89
N ILE A 510 -10.21 0.18 -29.42
CA ILE A 510 -11.31 1.13 -29.26
C ILE A 510 -11.63 1.83 -30.60
N GLY A 511 -11.82 1.03 -31.65
CA GLY A 511 -12.24 1.51 -32.96
C GLY A 511 -13.62 2.18 -32.84
N GLY A 512 -13.65 3.51 -32.87
CA GLY A 512 -14.89 4.27 -33.05
C GLY A 512 -15.53 4.89 -31.80
N ILE A 513 -14.85 4.96 -30.65
CA ILE A 513 -15.33 5.82 -29.55
C ILE A 513 -14.72 7.22 -29.70
N GLN A 514 -15.40 8.03 -30.51
CA GLN A 514 -15.11 9.44 -30.73
C GLN A 514 -15.66 10.33 -29.59
N ASN A 515 -15.35 10.05 -28.32
CA ASN A 515 -15.65 11.03 -27.25
C ASN A 515 -14.37 11.72 -26.74
N PRO A 516 -13.93 12.83 -27.39
CA PRO A 516 -12.72 13.56 -27.01
C PRO A 516 -12.73 14.12 -25.57
N ALA A 517 -13.88 14.19 -24.89
CA ALA A 517 -13.94 14.64 -23.50
C ALA A 517 -13.29 13.64 -22.53
N ASN A 518 -13.41 12.33 -22.78
CA ASN A 518 -13.05 11.27 -21.80
C ASN A 518 -11.68 10.62 -22.07
N TYR A 519 -11.16 10.68 -23.30
CA TYR A 519 -9.84 10.16 -23.64
C TYR A 519 -8.77 11.27 -23.53
N GLY A 520 -7.60 10.94 -23.00
CA GLY A 520 -6.48 11.87 -22.81
C GLY A 520 -6.50 12.72 -21.53
N SER A 521 -7.47 12.57 -20.61
CA SER A 521 -7.49 13.29 -19.32
C SER A 521 -6.49 12.70 -18.34
N ILE A 522 -5.22 12.99 -18.57
CA ILE A 522 -4.10 12.62 -17.71
C ILE A 522 -4.17 13.50 -16.46
N LYS A 523 -4.83 13.02 -15.41
CA LYS A 523 -4.84 13.70 -14.10
C LYS A 523 -3.53 13.35 -13.39
N LEU A 524 -2.48 14.12 -13.67
CA LEU A 524 -1.14 13.85 -13.15
C LEU A 524 -0.54 15.06 -12.48
N VAL A 525 0.16 14.83 -11.38
CA VAL A 525 0.97 15.85 -10.72
C VAL A 525 2.41 15.39 -10.60
N PHE A 526 3.34 16.19 -11.10
CA PHE A 526 4.78 16.00 -10.97
C PHE A 526 5.37 17.19 -10.20
N ARG A 527 5.65 17.02 -8.91
CA ARG A 527 5.97 18.15 -8.03
C ARG A 527 7.18 17.95 -7.12
N ARG A 528 7.91 19.03 -6.86
CA ARG A 528 9.04 19.05 -5.88
C ARG A 528 10.11 17.96 -6.12
N ASN A 529 10.20 17.45 -7.33
CA ASN A 529 11.18 16.44 -7.69
C ASN A 529 12.53 17.10 -8.00
N THR A 530 13.60 16.38 -7.70
CA THR A 530 14.96 16.72 -8.14
C THR A 530 15.28 15.83 -9.33
N VAL A 531 15.48 16.43 -10.50
CA VAL A 531 15.71 15.71 -11.75
C VAL A 531 17.09 16.07 -12.28
N SER A 532 17.93 15.07 -12.54
CA SER A 532 19.23 15.30 -13.17
C SER A 532 19.61 14.21 -14.17
N THR A 533 20.40 14.57 -15.18
CA THR A 533 20.96 13.60 -16.12
C THR A 533 22.39 13.98 -16.47
N THR A 534 23.22 12.99 -16.76
CA THR A 534 24.59 13.16 -17.24
C THR A 534 24.68 13.11 -18.76
N LEU A 535 23.58 12.82 -19.46
CA LEU A 535 23.53 12.63 -20.90
C LEU A 535 22.90 13.85 -21.60
N ASP A 536 23.43 14.22 -22.77
CA ASP A 536 22.98 15.37 -23.58
C ASP A 536 21.66 15.14 -24.33
N THR A 537 21.05 13.95 -24.22
CA THR A 537 19.83 13.57 -24.95
C THR A 537 18.58 13.49 -24.10
N GLY A 538 18.71 13.62 -22.77
CA GLY A 538 17.60 13.40 -21.85
C GLY A 538 16.55 14.51 -21.82
N TYR A 539 15.31 14.14 -21.48
CA TYR A 539 14.21 15.05 -21.18
C TYR A 539 13.79 14.95 -19.71
N GLY A 540 13.24 16.03 -19.16
CA GLY A 540 12.62 15.99 -17.82
C GLY A 540 11.28 15.24 -17.88
N VAL A 541 10.22 15.94 -18.25
CA VAL A 541 8.87 15.37 -18.47
C VAL A 541 8.55 15.38 -19.97
N VAL A 542 8.11 14.25 -20.52
CA VAL A 542 7.75 14.11 -21.94
C VAL A 542 6.37 13.51 -22.09
N SER A 543 5.52 14.15 -22.89
CA SER A 543 4.41 13.47 -23.55
C SER A 543 4.77 13.18 -25.00
N ASP A 544 4.72 11.91 -25.42
CA ASP A 544 4.95 11.54 -26.81
C ASP A 544 3.67 11.02 -27.46
N GLN A 545 3.17 11.72 -28.49
CA GLN A 545 2.58 11.16 -29.71
C GLN A 545 2.61 12.22 -30.82
N GLY A 546 3.61 12.16 -31.70
CA GLY A 546 3.73 13.05 -32.86
C GLY A 546 3.02 12.58 -34.14
N VAL A 547 2.53 11.33 -34.21
CA VAL A 547 1.91 10.79 -35.43
C VAL A 547 0.74 9.86 -35.09
N PRO A 548 -0.48 10.12 -35.57
CA PRO A 548 -1.61 9.21 -35.41
C PRO A 548 -1.33 7.92 -36.18
N THR A 549 -1.27 6.80 -35.48
CA THR A 549 -1.30 5.46 -36.09
C THR A 549 -2.71 4.88 -35.92
N THR A 550 -3.04 3.86 -36.70
CA THR A 550 -4.37 3.22 -36.72
C THR A 550 -4.87 2.69 -35.36
N GLY A 551 -4.01 2.62 -34.33
CA GLY A 551 -4.36 2.25 -32.95
C GLY A 551 -4.25 3.38 -31.90
N TYR A 552 -3.88 4.60 -32.30
CA TYR A 552 -3.64 5.75 -31.41
C TYR A 552 -4.33 7.00 -32.01
N GLN A 553 -5.61 7.20 -31.68
CA GLN A 553 -6.44 8.26 -32.27
C GLN A 553 -6.34 9.62 -31.55
N TYR A 554 -5.63 9.71 -30.43
CA TYR A 554 -5.48 10.93 -29.61
C TYR A 554 -4.00 11.33 -29.50
N LEU A 555 -3.67 12.60 -29.78
CA LEU A 555 -2.28 13.10 -29.88
C LEU A 555 -1.94 14.19 -28.86
N GLY A 556 -2.64 14.25 -27.71
CA GLY A 556 -2.39 15.27 -26.70
C GLY A 556 -2.71 14.88 -25.26
N VAL A 557 -2.31 15.73 -24.32
CA VAL A 557 -2.41 15.50 -22.87
C VAL A 557 -3.08 16.67 -22.14
N LYS A 558 -4.01 16.39 -21.22
CA LYS A 558 -4.72 17.43 -20.44
C LYS A 558 -4.78 17.11 -18.95
N ASP A 559 -4.97 18.12 -18.11
CA ASP A 559 -5.10 18.04 -16.64
C ASP A 559 -3.80 17.71 -15.86
N ILE A 560 -2.66 18.19 -16.36
CA ILE A 560 -1.33 17.96 -15.75
C ILE A 560 -0.89 19.15 -14.91
N VAL A 561 -0.32 18.88 -13.74
CA VAL A 561 0.36 19.88 -12.90
C VAL A 561 1.85 19.54 -12.79
N ILE A 562 2.73 20.48 -13.14
CA ILE A 562 4.18 20.34 -13.02
C ILE A 562 4.72 21.52 -12.21
N ASN A 563 5.11 21.31 -10.95
CA ASN A 563 5.52 22.44 -10.12
C ASN A 563 6.59 22.20 -9.06
N GLY A 564 7.34 23.24 -8.72
CA GLY A 564 8.35 23.16 -7.65
C GLY A 564 9.51 22.22 -7.95
N ASN A 565 9.66 21.71 -9.18
CA ASN A 565 10.71 20.76 -9.53
C ASN A 565 12.03 21.49 -9.78
N SER A 566 13.14 20.84 -9.42
CA SER A 566 14.50 21.30 -9.72
C SER A 566 15.11 20.42 -10.79
N PHE A 567 15.37 20.99 -11.96
CA PHE A 567 16.07 20.33 -13.06
C PHE A 567 17.55 20.74 -13.08
N ALA A 568 18.47 19.80 -12.86
CA ALA A 568 19.91 20.06 -12.77
C ALA A 568 20.69 19.20 -13.78
N GLN A 569 21.76 19.73 -14.39
CA GLN A 569 22.54 18.97 -15.39
C GLN A 569 23.99 19.46 -15.49
N ALA A 570 24.88 18.58 -15.96
CA ALA A 570 26.21 18.92 -16.47
C ALA A 570 26.23 19.22 -18.00
N GLY A 571 25.19 18.82 -18.75
CA GLY A 571 25.01 18.98 -20.22
C GLY A 571 23.74 19.75 -20.62
N GLN A 572 23.24 19.63 -21.87
CA GLN A 572 22.00 20.31 -22.33
C GLN A 572 20.75 19.41 -22.28
N PHE A 573 19.73 19.78 -21.50
CA PHE A 573 18.38 19.19 -21.62
C PHE A 573 17.82 19.64 -22.95
N ARG A 574 17.30 18.70 -23.73
CA ARG A 574 16.53 19.06 -24.93
C ARG A 574 15.30 19.88 -24.55
N SER A 575 14.58 19.47 -23.51
CA SER A 575 13.53 20.25 -22.84
C SER A 575 13.30 19.75 -21.40
N ALA A 576 13.08 20.67 -20.46
CA ALA A 576 12.69 20.32 -19.09
C ALA A 576 11.26 19.76 -19.08
N VAL A 577 10.37 20.38 -19.86
CA VAL A 577 9.02 19.89 -20.12
C VAL A 577 8.80 19.86 -21.63
N TRP A 578 8.35 18.72 -22.15
CA TRP A 578 7.97 18.57 -23.54
C TRP A 578 6.54 18.03 -23.63
N LEU A 579 5.58 18.92 -23.89
CA LEU A 579 4.20 18.56 -24.19
C LEU A 579 3.99 18.64 -25.70
N ARG A 580 3.58 17.54 -26.33
CA ARG A 580 3.31 17.43 -27.78
C ARG A 580 1.79 17.43 -28.04
N GLY A 581 1.40 17.64 -29.28
CA GLY A 581 -0.01 17.72 -29.71
C GLY A 581 -0.44 19.11 -30.14
N ASP A 582 -1.61 19.24 -30.74
CA ASP A 582 -2.24 20.54 -30.97
C ASP A 582 -2.90 21.06 -29.68
N SER A 583 -3.21 22.36 -29.63
CA SER A 583 -3.79 23.00 -28.44
C SER A 583 -5.24 22.59 -28.12
N THR A 584 -5.93 21.92 -29.05
CA THR A 584 -7.25 21.34 -28.79
C THR A 584 -7.15 20.01 -28.05
N GLN A 585 -6.01 19.33 -28.18
CA GLN A 585 -5.76 18.02 -27.58
C GLN A 585 -4.85 18.10 -26.35
N THR A 586 -3.91 19.05 -26.33
CA THR A 586 -3.01 19.31 -25.20
C THR A 586 -3.32 20.67 -24.58
N ASN A 587 -4.07 20.66 -23.47
CA ASN A 587 -4.54 21.86 -22.78
C ASN A 587 -4.88 21.57 -21.30
N ARG A 588 -5.26 22.60 -20.54
CA ARG A 588 -5.54 22.54 -19.10
C ARG A 588 -4.36 22.01 -18.30
N PHE A 589 -3.14 22.37 -18.70
CA PHE A 589 -1.93 22.08 -17.94
C PHE A 589 -1.49 23.29 -17.11
N GLN A 590 -0.86 23.02 -15.97
CA GLN A 590 -0.40 24.04 -15.03
C GLN A 590 1.08 23.79 -14.71
N ILE A 591 1.95 24.69 -15.15
CA ILE A 591 3.41 24.55 -15.03
C ILE A 591 3.97 25.76 -14.30
N PHE A 592 4.44 25.60 -13.06
CA PHE A 592 4.86 26.76 -12.25
C PHE A 592 5.91 26.48 -11.18
N ASP A 593 6.62 27.50 -10.72
CA ASP A 593 7.63 27.42 -9.66
C ASP A 593 8.73 26.37 -9.90
N ASN A 594 9.00 26.03 -11.17
CA ASN A 594 10.08 25.09 -11.50
C ASN A 594 11.40 25.84 -11.63
N SER A 595 12.47 25.27 -11.07
CA SER A 595 13.81 25.84 -11.14
C SER A 595 14.72 24.99 -12.02
N ARG A 596 15.72 25.63 -12.61
CA ARG A 596 16.79 24.96 -13.34
C ARG A 596 18.14 25.49 -12.86
N THR A 597 19.07 24.59 -12.58
CA THR A 597 20.48 24.95 -12.38
C THR A 597 21.27 24.51 -13.60
N TYR A 598 21.79 25.46 -14.37
CA TYR A 598 22.64 25.21 -15.53
C TYR A 598 23.94 26.02 -15.40
N LEU A 599 25.08 25.37 -15.63
CA LEU A 599 26.39 26.02 -15.76
C LEU A 599 26.48 26.65 -17.18
N GLY A 600 25.95 27.88 -17.37
CA GLY A 600 26.27 28.71 -18.57
C GLY A 600 25.19 29.05 -19.63
N SER A 601 23.89 28.99 -19.36
CA SER A 601 22.83 29.40 -20.29
C SER A 601 21.54 29.76 -19.53
N PRO A 602 20.82 30.85 -19.89
CA PRO A 602 19.93 31.52 -18.95
C PRO A 602 18.43 31.23 -19.09
N ALA A 603 17.99 30.15 -19.75
CA ALA A 603 16.54 29.94 -19.88
C ALA A 603 16.10 28.49 -19.65
N TRP A 604 15.06 28.35 -18.84
CA TRP A 604 14.16 27.20 -18.85
C TRP A 604 13.63 27.00 -20.27
N ARG A 605 13.65 25.74 -20.76
CA ARG A 605 13.17 25.37 -22.09
C ARG A 605 12.03 24.38 -21.93
N ALA A 606 10.81 24.84 -22.20
CA ALA A 606 9.71 23.95 -22.49
C ALA A 606 9.33 24.00 -23.96
N THR A 607 9.00 22.84 -24.49
CA THR A 607 8.36 22.73 -25.80
C THR A 607 6.89 22.43 -25.52
N LEU A 608 6.02 23.41 -25.79
CA LEU A 608 4.60 23.38 -25.46
C LEU A 608 3.76 23.63 -26.72
N PRO A 609 2.51 23.14 -26.78
CA PRO A 609 1.55 23.59 -27.78
C PRO A 609 1.20 25.08 -27.59
N ALA A 610 0.41 25.63 -28.51
CA ALA A 610 -0.15 26.97 -28.33
C ALA A 610 -1.01 27.03 -27.05
N LEU A 611 -0.77 28.04 -26.21
CA LEU A 611 -1.48 28.22 -24.94
C LEU A 611 -2.95 28.61 -25.18
N VAL A 612 -3.86 27.98 -24.44
CA VAL A 612 -5.31 28.21 -24.54
C VAL A 612 -5.93 28.48 -23.16
N PRO A 613 -7.14 29.07 -23.08
CA PRO A 613 -7.82 29.29 -21.80
C PRO A 613 -7.92 28.00 -20.98
N GLY A 614 -7.50 28.05 -19.71
CA GLY A 614 -7.40 26.89 -18.83
C GLY A 614 -5.96 26.43 -18.57
N ASP A 615 -5.01 26.81 -19.43
CA ASP A 615 -3.58 26.63 -19.15
C ASP A 615 -3.07 27.65 -18.12
N TYR A 616 -2.02 27.29 -17.39
CA TYR A 616 -1.33 28.19 -16.46
C TYR A 616 0.18 28.00 -16.54
N LEU A 617 0.91 29.10 -16.74
CA LEU A 617 2.37 29.15 -16.66
C LEU A 617 2.79 30.30 -15.76
N ASN A 618 3.71 30.06 -14.82
CA ASN A 618 4.28 31.14 -14.02
C ASN A 618 5.60 30.73 -13.35
N ASN A 619 6.54 31.67 -13.17
CA ASN A 619 7.72 31.48 -12.31
C ASN A 619 8.57 30.22 -12.63
N ASN A 620 8.80 29.91 -13.92
CA ASN A 620 9.62 28.77 -14.33
C ASN A 620 11.08 29.15 -14.68
N GLY A 621 11.48 30.40 -14.47
CA GLY A 621 12.82 30.90 -14.82
C GLY A 621 13.03 31.20 -16.31
N ASP A 622 11.99 31.12 -17.14
CA ASP A 622 11.95 31.61 -18.54
C ASP A 622 11.31 33.00 -18.70
N GLY A 623 10.71 33.53 -17.62
CA GLY A 623 9.98 34.79 -17.63
C GLY A 623 8.58 34.72 -18.28
N VAL A 624 8.11 33.53 -18.69
CA VAL A 624 6.79 33.37 -19.31
C VAL A 624 5.71 33.28 -18.24
N THR A 625 4.65 34.06 -18.40
CA THR A 625 3.46 34.02 -17.55
C THR A 625 2.21 33.94 -18.42
N TYR A 626 1.28 33.04 -18.08
CA TYR A 626 0.03 32.85 -18.80
C TYR A 626 -1.08 32.33 -17.88
N GLY A 627 -2.31 32.78 -18.13
CA GLY A 627 -3.52 32.21 -17.54
C GLY A 627 -3.66 32.43 -16.04
N SER A 628 -4.49 31.60 -15.40
CA SER A 628 -4.76 31.64 -13.97
C SER A 628 -4.77 30.24 -13.38
N ARG A 629 -4.12 30.09 -12.22
CA ARG A 629 -4.03 28.80 -11.53
C ARG A 629 -5.41 28.36 -11.04
N SER A 630 -5.70 27.07 -11.18
CA SER A 630 -6.86 26.42 -10.55
C SER A 630 -6.39 25.23 -9.72
N VAL A 631 -6.74 25.18 -8.43
CA VAL A 631 -6.40 24.03 -7.59
C VAL A 631 -7.38 22.91 -7.87
N GLN A 632 -6.88 21.74 -8.21
CA GLN A 632 -7.72 20.60 -8.59
C GLN A 632 -7.83 19.57 -7.45
N PRO A 633 -8.98 18.90 -7.26
CA PRO A 633 -9.16 17.89 -6.21
C PRO A 633 -8.19 16.71 -6.28
N TRP A 634 -7.66 16.39 -7.47
CA TRP A 634 -6.68 15.32 -7.67
C TRP A 634 -5.23 15.73 -7.33
N GLU A 635 -5.01 16.96 -6.85
CA GLU A 635 -3.71 17.42 -6.35
C GLU A 635 -3.45 16.99 -4.88
N VAL A 636 -4.34 16.25 -4.22
CA VAL A 636 -4.17 15.81 -2.82
C VAL A 636 -3.09 14.72 -2.69
N GLU A 637 -2.05 14.97 -1.89
CA GLU A 637 -0.83 14.14 -1.75
C GLU A 637 -0.98 12.92 -0.81
N SER A 638 -2.22 12.53 -0.52
CA SER A 638 -2.56 11.42 0.35
C SER A 638 -3.85 10.79 -0.13
N PHE A 639 -4.02 9.49 0.10
CA PHE A 639 -5.30 8.86 -0.14
C PHE A 639 -6.25 9.02 1.04
N ALA A 640 -7.54 9.19 0.75
CA ALA A 640 -8.58 9.29 1.78
C ALA A 640 -8.66 8.03 2.67
N TRP A 641 -8.26 6.85 2.15
CA TRP A 641 -8.29 5.61 2.92
C TRP A 641 -7.21 5.53 4.01
N GLU A 642 -6.11 6.31 3.91
CA GLU A 642 -5.02 6.29 4.89
C GLU A 642 -5.52 6.69 6.29
N GLY A 643 -6.52 7.58 6.37
CA GLY A 643 -7.17 7.93 7.63
C GLY A 643 -7.94 6.78 8.30
N TYR A 644 -8.31 5.73 7.58
CA TYR A 644 -9.00 4.57 8.17
C TYR A 644 -8.03 3.59 8.84
N ASP A 645 -6.74 3.64 8.52
CA ASP A 645 -5.72 2.85 9.20
C ASP A 645 -5.33 3.45 10.55
N THR A 646 -5.45 4.78 10.73
CA THR A 646 -5.20 5.47 11.99
C THR A 646 -6.38 5.42 12.97
N VAL A 647 -7.62 5.31 12.47
CA VAL A 647 -8.85 5.41 13.28
C VAL A 647 -9.22 4.11 14.02
N MET A 648 -8.57 2.98 13.75
CA MET A 648 -8.88 1.71 14.43
C MET A 648 -7.88 1.32 15.53
N SER A 649 -6.89 2.17 15.80
CA SER A 649 -5.95 2.00 16.90
C SER A 649 -6.29 2.88 18.12
N SER A 650 -7.05 3.97 17.93
CA SER A 650 -7.48 4.80 19.04
C SER A 650 -8.58 4.17 19.90
N ASN A 651 -9.25 3.10 19.44
CA ASN A 651 -10.34 2.44 20.19
C ASN A 651 -9.89 1.74 21.50
N GLY A 652 -8.60 1.76 21.84
CA GLY A 652 -8.08 1.23 23.11
C GLY A 652 -7.07 2.11 23.85
N MET A 653 -6.69 3.29 23.35
CA MET A 653 -5.74 4.18 24.04
C MET A 653 -6.42 5.45 24.61
N PRO A 654 -6.08 5.85 25.85
CA PRO A 654 -6.61 7.08 26.44
C PRO A 654 -6.19 8.32 25.63
N VAL A 655 -7.16 9.05 25.08
CA VAL A 655 -6.95 10.39 24.53
C VAL A 655 -6.94 11.40 25.67
N THR A 656 -5.84 12.14 25.83
CA THR A 656 -5.75 13.19 26.86
C THR A 656 -6.62 14.39 26.46
N LEU A 657 -7.62 14.70 27.29
CA LEU A 657 -8.44 15.90 27.18
C LEU A 657 -7.73 17.08 27.83
N THR A 658 -7.94 18.27 27.26
CA THR A 658 -7.48 19.52 27.85
C THR A 658 -8.32 19.86 29.08
N ASP A 659 -7.66 20.10 30.22
CA ASP A 659 -8.31 20.67 31.39
C ASP A 659 -8.71 22.14 31.12
N ALA A 660 -10.00 22.40 31.20
CA ALA A 660 -10.61 23.70 30.99
C ALA A 660 -11.89 23.80 31.85
N PRO A 661 -12.44 25.00 32.11
CA PRO A 661 -13.71 25.15 32.84
C PRO A 661 -14.82 24.25 32.28
N VAL A 662 -14.85 24.09 30.96
CA VAL A 662 -15.68 23.12 30.24
C VAL A 662 -14.75 22.22 29.41
N ILE A 663 -14.76 20.92 29.72
CA ILE A 663 -13.97 19.90 29.03
C ILE A 663 -14.84 19.31 27.91
N THR A 664 -14.37 19.39 26.67
CA THR A 664 -15.06 18.82 25.51
C THR A 664 -14.54 17.42 25.19
N THR A 665 -15.39 16.56 24.63
CA THR A 665 -15.03 15.20 24.18
C THR A 665 -15.52 15.02 22.76
N ASP A 666 -14.63 14.69 21.83
CA ASP A 666 -15.00 14.19 20.50
C ASP A 666 -14.94 12.65 20.52
N ALA A 667 -16.10 12.01 20.54
CA ALA A 667 -16.23 10.56 20.67
C ALA A 667 -15.69 9.82 19.44
N SER A 668 -15.47 10.49 18.30
CA SER A 668 -14.83 9.85 17.15
C SER A 668 -13.34 9.57 17.35
N LEU A 669 -12.70 10.24 18.34
CA LEU A 669 -11.26 10.17 18.55
C LEU A 669 -10.82 8.93 19.32
N SER A 670 -11.62 8.38 20.24
CA SER A 670 -11.30 7.19 21.05
C SER A 670 -12.51 6.68 21.84
N ASN A 671 -12.39 5.48 22.42
CA ASN A 671 -13.30 4.96 23.44
C ASN A 671 -12.75 5.08 24.87
N HIS A 672 -11.55 5.67 25.03
CA HIS A 672 -10.94 5.96 26.33
C HIS A 672 -10.42 7.40 26.29
N PHE A 673 -10.86 8.24 27.22
CA PHE A 673 -10.38 9.61 27.41
C PHE A 673 -9.75 9.77 28.79
N ARG A 674 -8.75 10.64 28.92
CA ARG A 674 -8.05 10.90 30.19
C ARG A 674 -7.97 12.39 30.45
N VAL A 675 -8.27 12.84 31.66
CA VAL A 675 -8.10 14.25 32.05
C VAL A 675 -7.58 14.38 33.47
N THR A 676 -6.62 15.27 33.69
CA THR A 676 -6.20 15.69 35.04
C THR A 676 -6.88 17.00 35.38
N LEU A 677 -7.71 17.01 36.41
CA LEU A 677 -8.48 18.18 36.80
C LEU A 677 -7.60 19.22 37.50
N GLY A 678 -7.47 20.41 36.95
CA GLY A 678 -6.80 21.56 37.58
C GLY A 678 -7.74 22.43 38.43
N GLY A 679 -9.04 22.12 38.43
CA GLY A 679 -10.09 22.86 39.11
C GLY A 679 -11.43 22.12 39.09
N ASN A 680 -12.49 22.76 39.56
CA ASN A 680 -13.85 22.22 39.42
C ASN A 680 -14.34 22.44 37.99
N ARG A 681 -14.68 21.36 37.28
CA ARG A 681 -14.95 21.37 35.83
C ARG A 681 -16.34 20.83 35.48
N LEU A 682 -16.78 21.12 34.26
CA LEU A 682 -17.91 20.49 33.58
C LEU A 682 -17.40 19.62 32.43
N LEU A 683 -17.85 18.37 32.33
CA LEU A 683 -17.70 17.55 31.13
C LEU A 683 -18.89 17.83 30.20
N ALA A 684 -18.62 18.47 29.06
CA ALA A 684 -19.65 18.78 28.06
C ALA A 684 -20.19 17.51 27.39
N ASN A 685 -21.35 17.63 26.73
CA ASN A 685 -21.90 16.55 25.92
C ASN A 685 -20.90 16.14 24.82
N PRO A 686 -20.52 14.85 24.73
CA PRO A 686 -19.62 14.39 23.69
C PRO A 686 -20.19 14.59 22.28
N THR A 687 -19.34 14.97 21.32
CA THR A 687 -19.70 15.13 19.90
C THR A 687 -19.34 13.89 19.08
N ASN A 688 -19.91 13.75 17.88
CA ASN A 688 -19.58 12.71 16.88
C ASN A 688 -19.72 11.26 17.39
N ALA A 689 -20.65 11.02 18.32
CA ALA A 689 -20.90 9.70 18.88
C ALA A 689 -21.67 8.81 17.89
N THR A 690 -21.32 7.52 17.85
CA THR A 690 -22.03 6.50 17.06
C THR A 690 -22.94 5.66 17.95
N ASP A 691 -24.09 5.22 17.42
CA ASP A 691 -25.06 4.47 18.23
C ASP A 691 -24.43 3.19 18.83
N GLY A 692 -24.66 2.95 20.12
CA GLY A 692 -24.07 1.83 20.86
C GLY A 692 -22.60 2.01 21.26
N GLN A 693 -21.97 3.15 20.96
CA GLN A 693 -20.58 3.41 21.31
C GLN A 693 -20.36 3.42 22.82
N LYS A 694 -19.34 2.70 23.29
CA LYS A 694 -18.96 2.65 24.71
C LYS A 694 -17.71 3.48 24.93
N VAL A 695 -17.77 4.38 25.91
CA VAL A 695 -16.66 5.28 26.24
C VAL A 695 -16.33 5.20 27.73
N ILE A 696 -15.03 5.22 28.04
CA ILE A 696 -14.47 5.36 29.38
C ILE A 696 -13.79 6.72 29.51
N TRP A 697 -14.15 7.50 30.53
CA TRP A 697 -13.38 8.67 30.96
C TRP A 697 -12.58 8.30 32.20
N GLU A 698 -11.26 8.43 32.13
CA GLU A 698 -10.32 8.39 33.25
C GLU A 698 -10.11 9.81 33.77
N ILE A 699 -10.57 10.06 35.00
CA ILE A 699 -10.54 11.37 35.65
C ILE A 699 -9.49 11.33 36.75
N ILE A 700 -8.49 12.19 36.67
CA ILE A 700 -7.33 12.21 37.56
C ILE A 700 -7.40 13.47 38.42
N GLN A 701 -7.25 13.34 39.73
CA GLN A 701 -7.04 14.47 40.63
C GLN A 701 -5.64 15.05 40.43
N ASP A 702 -5.52 16.39 40.47
CA ASP A 702 -4.20 17.02 40.57
C ASP A 702 -3.51 16.69 41.91
N ALA A 703 -2.32 17.26 42.11
CA ALA A 703 -1.56 17.10 43.33
C ALA A 703 -2.23 17.74 44.58
N THR A 704 -3.32 18.50 44.41
CA THR A 704 -4.08 19.13 45.51
C THR A 704 -5.27 18.27 45.95
N GLY A 705 -5.91 17.59 45.00
CA GLY A 705 -7.15 16.84 45.24
C GLY A 705 -8.38 17.74 45.38
N ASN A 706 -9.50 17.14 45.78
CA ASN A 706 -10.80 17.80 45.99
C ASN A 706 -11.37 18.55 44.77
N ARG A 707 -11.07 18.09 43.55
CA ARG A 707 -11.63 18.63 42.30
C ARG A 707 -12.90 17.90 41.92
N SER A 708 -13.99 18.63 41.68
CA SER A 708 -15.26 18.06 41.19
C SER A 708 -15.35 18.09 39.67
N LEU A 709 -15.95 17.05 39.08
CA LEU A 709 -16.37 17.04 37.69
C LEU A 709 -17.90 16.84 37.62
N SER A 710 -18.61 17.85 37.12
CA SER A 710 -20.04 17.74 36.80
C SER A 710 -20.19 17.22 35.37
N LEU A 711 -21.28 16.50 35.09
CA LEU A 711 -21.61 16.01 33.75
C LEU A 711 -22.75 16.86 33.16
N ASP A 712 -22.68 17.15 31.87
CA ASP A 712 -23.73 17.88 31.14
C ASP A 712 -24.97 16.97 30.85
N SER A 713 -26.02 17.56 30.32
CA SER A 713 -27.36 17.02 30.25
C SER A 713 -27.51 15.74 29.41
N ALA A 714 -26.62 15.42 28.48
CA ALA A 714 -26.71 14.18 27.69
C ALA A 714 -26.39 12.93 28.52
N PHE A 715 -25.68 13.05 29.65
CA PHE A 715 -25.40 11.92 30.53
C PHE A 715 -26.63 11.55 31.36
N THR A 716 -27.07 10.31 31.25
CA THR A 716 -28.25 9.78 31.93
C THR A 716 -27.84 8.69 32.91
N PHE A 717 -28.24 8.86 34.16
CA PHE A 717 -28.00 7.93 35.24
C PHE A 717 -29.13 6.91 35.38
N GLY A 718 -28.78 5.67 35.64
CA GLY A 718 -29.74 4.63 36.00
C GLY A 718 -30.03 4.61 37.50
N THR A 719 -30.86 3.67 37.95
CA THR A 719 -31.17 3.51 39.38
C THR A 719 -29.99 2.97 40.20
N THR A 720 -29.09 2.19 39.57
CA THR A 720 -27.93 1.59 40.25
C THR A 720 -26.77 2.57 40.44
N ILE A 721 -26.62 3.53 39.54
CA ILE A 721 -25.61 4.60 39.61
C ILE A 721 -26.39 5.92 39.52
N PRO A 722 -26.91 6.45 40.64
CA PRO A 722 -27.81 7.61 40.63
C PRO A 722 -27.08 8.94 40.40
N SER A 723 -25.76 8.97 40.55
CA SER A 723 -24.93 10.16 40.35
C SER A 723 -23.46 9.77 40.15
N PHE A 724 -22.65 10.70 39.63
CA PHE A 724 -21.20 10.61 39.60
C PHE A 724 -20.59 11.66 40.53
N THR A 725 -19.60 11.26 41.32
CA THR A 725 -18.72 12.15 42.07
C THR A 725 -17.29 11.71 41.88
N THR A 726 -16.35 12.65 41.89
CA THR A 726 -14.92 12.35 41.82
C THR A 726 -14.36 11.94 43.19
N THR A 727 -13.21 11.29 43.20
CA THR A 727 -12.40 11.02 44.39
C THR A 727 -11.74 12.31 44.84
N ALA A 728 -11.69 12.54 46.15
CA ALA A 728 -11.09 13.73 46.77
C ALA A 728 -9.55 13.65 46.89
N THR A 729 -9.00 12.44 46.89
CA THR A 729 -7.60 12.18 47.20
C THR A 729 -6.66 12.66 46.07
N PRO A 730 -5.60 13.41 46.37
CA PRO A 730 -4.61 13.86 45.37
C PRO A 730 -4.05 12.71 44.52
N ASN A 731 -3.80 12.98 43.24
CA ASN A 731 -3.21 12.05 42.26
C ASN A 731 -3.97 10.72 42.05
N ARG A 732 -5.19 10.58 42.58
CA ARG A 732 -6.03 9.39 42.38
C ARG A 732 -6.89 9.50 41.13
N ARG A 733 -7.27 8.33 40.62
CA ARG A 733 -7.97 8.17 39.35
C ARG A 733 -9.34 7.56 39.56
N ASP A 734 -10.32 8.07 38.85
CA ASP A 734 -11.65 7.50 38.69
C ASP A 734 -11.89 7.12 37.24
N PHE A 735 -12.78 6.15 37.02
CA PHE A 735 -13.23 5.72 35.72
C PHE A 735 -14.74 5.82 35.64
N LEU A 736 -15.24 6.60 34.69
CA LEU A 736 -16.65 6.73 34.34
C LEU A 736 -16.89 6.04 32.99
N GLY A 737 -17.77 5.04 32.94
CA GLY A 737 -18.12 4.33 31.71
C GLY A 737 -19.56 4.59 31.29
N ALA A 738 -19.78 4.95 30.02
CA ALA A 738 -21.12 5.15 29.45
C ALA A 738 -21.27 4.55 28.05
N VAL A 739 -22.52 4.30 27.64
CA VAL A 739 -22.88 3.89 26.27
C VAL A 739 -23.79 4.93 25.61
N TYR A 740 -23.51 5.29 24.36
CA TYR A 740 -24.33 6.24 23.61
C TYR A 740 -25.54 5.55 22.98
N ASN A 741 -26.68 6.24 23.01
CA ASN A 741 -27.90 5.87 22.31
C ASN A 741 -28.34 7.04 21.42
N ALA A 742 -28.23 6.87 20.11
CA ALA A 742 -28.50 7.91 19.13
C ALA A 742 -29.99 8.27 19.06
N THR A 743 -30.89 7.34 19.35
CA THR A 743 -32.35 7.58 19.33
C THR A 743 -32.77 8.60 20.38
N THR A 744 -32.18 8.52 21.58
CA THR A 744 -32.48 9.43 22.69
C THR A 744 -31.49 10.59 22.79
N ALA A 745 -30.40 10.54 22.00
CA ALA A 745 -29.24 11.41 22.10
C ALA A 745 -28.66 11.47 23.53
N ARG A 746 -28.61 10.30 24.20
CA ARG A 746 -28.13 10.17 25.60
C ARG A 746 -26.95 9.23 25.73
N TRP A 747 -26.10 9.53 26.70
CA TRP A 747 -25.06 8.65 27.22
C TRP A 747 -25.54 7.99 28.51
N TYR A 748 -25.89 6.70 28.45
CA TYR A 748 -26.29 5.94 29.64
C TYR A 748 -25.06 5.55 30.44
N VAL A 749 -24.95 6.05 31.67
CA VAL A 749 -23.84 5.74 32.59
C VAL A 749 -24.02 4.32 33.12
N LEU A 750 -23.03 3.47 32.84
CA LEU A 750 -23.06 2.04 33.16
C LEU A 750 -22.08 1.65 34.29
N ALA A 751 -21.00 2.41 34.48
CA ALA A 751 -19.96 2.08 35.45
C ALA A 751 -19.31 3.32 36.06
N VAL A 752 -19.01 3.24 37.35
CA VAL A 752 -18.16 4.19 38.08
C VAL A 752 -17.23 3.37 38.97
N ALA A 753 -15.92 3.54 38.79
CA ALA A 753 -14.89 2.94 39.64
C ALA A 753 -13.94 4.05 40.12
N LYS A 754 -13.57 4.07 41.40
CA LYS A 754 -12.95 5.26 42.02
C LYS A 754 -11.69 4.93 42.82
N GLY A 755 -10.76 5.88 42.87
CA GLY A 755 -9.69 5.93 43.87
C GLY A 755 -8.42 5.12 43.59
N TYR A 756 -8.12 4.80 42.34
CA TYR A 756 -6.90 4.07 41.94
C TYR A 756 -5.64 4.93 42.07
#